data_AF-A0A5J4VDG5-F1
#
_entry.id   AF-A0A5J4VDG5-F1
#
_cell.length_a   1.000
_cell.length_b   1.000
_cell.length_c   1.000
_cell.angle_alpha   90.00
_cell.angle_beta   90.00
_cell.angle_gamma   90.00
#
_symmetry.space_group_name_H-M   'P 1'
#
loop_
_entity.id
_entity.type
_entity.pdbx_description
1 polymer ?
#
loop_
_entity_poly.entity_id
_entity_poly.type
_entity_poly.pdbx_seq_one_letter_code
_entity_poly.pdbx_strand_id
1 'polypeptide(L)'
;MQKAMRSYLQLNDERNKITNEVLQGIRVVKYSGLESVFIERVEEVREKQLDAVFTFTLVIQSLVSIMRCAPLFVNVSSMSVFVSSHNITQSEFPVKVQSNIGFLTLMTQPFSQLPMYMQSAITVMVSQARVRDFLILPELNVIEQIPSKNESTAVEIIDGTFIWSDPPEIPMSKQEKMKLEKEAQRRKQNISNGKDQIKEQNNKNINQEMQVIDEQGRQQSIIESSPSPSSSSSPSSSSSPYSSESALSTKQGDLKRPTLADINFKLRKGTLTMVIGSVGSGKSSIGSALIGDIEKQNGEIYMSGSIAYCPQTAWINNNTVRGNITFGCEYDEEKYNEVIRVCALEPDFQTLAAGDMTAIGEKGVNLSGGQKARIQLARAVYSDRDIYILDDPLSAVDAHVGRILFEECIDGRLKEKTRLLITNQLQYIDRADNIILLDKGRINAQGTSSQLKEQGIDFQKFIIKESKKENIDNSKEDIEKHKNKHNQNKKTKRQSKENKIENEENQIGKSDKQINQKDNKDQQLLKSNEVETAKQIMTNEEQETKGVPWSSYFNYILSLVPLSLLIPFILIIIASEGINIFSQWWLGCIGSPDQIKSISFGWKIGMYALFGFGALILFLIRAFTSALAVRRSNRLIHLKLLTHVIHCPIFFYD
;
A
#
# COMPACT_ATOMS: atom_id res chain seq x y z
N MET A 1 -14.32 5.30 -24.76
CA MET A 1 -14.36 6.12 -23.53
C MET A 1 -14.43 5.25 -22.26
N GLN A 2 -15.48 4.44 -22.07
CA GLN A 2 -15.62 3.58 -20.86
C GLN A 2 -14.42 2.65 -20.60
N LYS A 3 -13.91 1.95 -21.63
CA LYS A 3 -12.71 1.09 -21.52
C LYS A 3 -11.47 1.86 -21.05
N ALA A 4 -11.26 3.07 -21.56
CA ALA A 4 -10.13 3.92 -21.18
C ALA A 4 -10.26 4.40 -19.72
N MET A 5 -11.46 4.77 -19.28
CA MET A 5 -11.74 5.18 -17.90
C MET A 5 -11.49 4.04 -16.90
N ARG A 6 -11.98 2.82 -17.19
CA ARG A 6 -11.72 1.65 -16.33
C ARG A 6 -10.23 1.34 -16.21
N SER A 7 -9.52 1.36 -17.34
CA SER A 7 -8.07 1.13 -17.38
C SER A 7 -7.31 2.18 -16.57
N TYR A 8 -7.71 3.45 -16.66
CA TYR A 8 -7.11 4.54 -15.86
C TYR A 8 -7.30 4.31 -14.36
N LEU A 9 -8.52 3.95 -13.93
CA LEU A 9 -8.84 3.75 -12.51
C LEU A 9 -8.08 2.56 -11.92
N GLN A 10 -7.99 1.43 -12.63
CA GLN A 10 -7.24 0.26 -12.17
C GLN A 10 -5.75 0.56 -11.96
N LEU A 11 -5.13 1.26 -12.93
CA LEU A 11 -3.73 1.67 -12.84
C LEU A 11 -3.52 2.74 -11.74
N ASN A 12 -4.53 3.55 -11.44
CA ASN A 12 -4.48 4.50 -10.34
C ASN A 12 -4.48 3.79 -8.98
N ASP A 13 -5.32 2.76 -8.83
CA ASP A 13 -5.37 1.94 -7.61
C ASP A 13 -4.05 1.18 -7.42
N GLU A 14 -3.50 0.56 -8.48
CA GLU A 14 -2.21 -0.13 -8.44
C GLU A 14 -1.06 0.81 -8.04
N ARG A 15 -1.01 2.01 -8.65
CA ARG A 15 -0.01 3.04 -8.29
C ARG A 15 -0.16 3.46 -6.84
N ASN A 16 -1.38 3.79 -6.39
CA ASN A 16 -1.62 4.23 -5.02
C ASN A 16 -1.23 3.14 -4.01
N LYS A 17 -1.52 1.87 -4.31
CA LYS A 17 -1.09 0.75 -3.49
C LYS A 17 0.43 0.70 -3.37
N ILE A 18 1.16 0.76 -4.48
CA ILE A 18 2.63 0.72 -4.47
C ILE A 18 3.21 1.94 -3.76
N THR A 19 2.67 3.14 -4.00
CA THR A 19 3.11 4.35 -3.29
C THR A 19 2.88 4.23 -1.78
N ASN A 20 1.74 3.69 -1.35
CA ASN A 20 1.47 3.45 0.07
C ASN A 20 2.44 2.42 0.67
N GLU A 21 2.74 1.33 -0.04
CA GLU A 21 3.75 0.34 0.40
C GLU A 21 5.13 1.00 0.59
N VAL A 22 5.54 1.87 -0.33
CA VAL A 22 6.81 2.61 -0.25
C VAL A 22 6.83 3.56 0.93
N LEU A 23 5.77 4.36 1.12
CA LEU A 23 5.70 5.33 2.21
C LEU A 23 5.64 4.64 3.58
N GLN A 24 4.88 3.55 3.70
CA GLN A 24 4.83 2.76 4.94
C GLN A 24 6.18 2.11 5.26
N GLY A 25 6.96 1.76 4.24
CA GLY A 25 8.30 1.17 4.36
C GLY A 25 9.45 2.17 4.30
N ILE A 26 9.21 3.49 4.35
CA ILE A 26 10.19 4.51 3.95
C ILE A 26 11.51 4.41 4.73
N ARG A 27 11.46 4.09 6.03
CA ARG A 27 12.67 3.90 6.86
C ARG A 27 13.55 2.78 6.33
N VAL A 28 12.96 1.65 5.93
CA VAL A 28 13.69 0.51 5.35
C VAL A 28 14.29 0.91 4.00
N VAL A 29 13.50 1.59 3.16
CA VAL A 29 13.97 2.09 1.85
C VAL A 29 15.19 2.98 1.99
N LYS A 30 15.16 3.93 2.93
CA LYS A 30 16.26 4.87 3.20
C LYS A 30 17.49 4.17 3.79
N TYR A 31 17.32 3.31 4.78
CA TYR A 31 18.45 2.59 5.39
C TYR A 31 19.14 1.62 4.43
N SER A 32 18.39 1.07 3.47
CA SER A 32 18.96 0.20 2.42
C SER A 32 19.51 0.97 1.22
N GLY A 33 19.33 2.30 1.14
CA GLY A 33 19.76 3.09 -0.01
C GLY A 33 19.05 2.75 -1.33
N LEU A 34 17.83 2.20 -1.25
CA LEU A 34 17.07 1.69 -2.40
C LEU A 34 16.10 2.74 -3.01
N GLU A 35 16.25 4.02 -2.66
CA GLU A 35 15.36 5.11 -3.07
C GLU A 35 15.12 5.13 -4.59
N SER A 36 16.18 5.00 -5.40
CA SER A 36 16.12 5.00 -6.86
C SER A 36 15.30 3.83 -7.43
N VAL A 37 15.44 2.64 -6.85
CA VAL A 37 14.73 1.42 -7.29
C VAL A 37 13.22 1.57 -7.05
N PHE A 38 12.83 2.16 -5.93
CA PHE A 38 11.41 2.39 -5.64
C PHE A 38 10.82 3.54 -6.44
N ILE A 39 11.59 4.59 -6.74
CA ILE A 39 11.19 5.64 -7.69
C ILE A 39 10.89 5.01 -9.06
N GLU A 40 11.82 4.22 -9.59
CA GLU A 40 11.66 3.54 -10.88
C GLU A 40 10.43 2.62 -10.90
N ARG A 41 10.20 1.84 -9.84
CA ARG A 41 9.02 0.98 -9.71
C ARG A 41 7.71 1.76 -9.75
N VAL A 42 7.63 2.92 -9.09
CA VAL A 42 6.43 3.78 -9.15
C VAL A 42 6.29 4.41 -10.54
N GLU A 43 7.39 4.79 -11.17
CA GLU A 43 7.40 5.35 -12.54
C GLU A 43 6.93 4.35 -13.60
N GLU A 44 7.31 3.07 -13.52
CA GLU A 44 6.87 2.04 -14.46
C GLU A 44 5.34 1.89 -14.50
N VAL A 45 4.68 1.94 -13.33
CA VAL A 45 3.22 1.91 -13.25
C VAL A 45 2.61 3.24 -13.69
N ARG A 46 3.28 4.36 -13.39
CA ARG A 46 2.86 5.69 -13.81
C ARG A 46 2.88 5.87 -15.33
N GLU A 47 3.87 5.35 -16.06
CA GLU A 47 3.92 5.46 -17.51
C GLU A 47 2.73 4.74 -18.17
N LYS A 48 2.38 3.54 -17.70
CA LYS A 48 1.16 2.83 -18.13
C LYS A 48 -0.10 3.65 -17.85
N GLN A 49 -0.15 4.28 -16.68
CA GLN A 49 -1.26 5.15 -16.30
C GLN A 49 -1.35 6.39 -17.23
N LEU A 50 -0.21 7.00 -17.58
CA LEU A 50 -0.14 8.16 -18.46
C LEU A 50 -0.62 7.84 -19.89
N ASP A 51 -0.36 6.64 -20.40
CA ASP A 51 -0.90 6.19 -21.69
C ASP A 51 -2.44 6.08 -21.66
N ALA A 52 -2.99 5.56 -20.57
CA ALA A 52 -4.44 5.50 -20.36
C ALA A 52 -5.06 6.91 -20.24
N VAL A 53 -4.42 7.81 -19.49
CA VAL A 53 -4.83 9.23 -19.36
C VAL A 53 -4.78 9.93 -20.72
N PHE A 54 -3.72 9.71 -21.50
CA PHE A 54 -3.58 10.31 -22.82
C PHE A 54 -4.70 9.86 -23.75
N THR A 55 -4.95 8.54 -23.83
CA THR A 55 -6.01 7.98 -24.67
C THR A 55 -7.39 8.50 -24.26
N PHE A 56 -7.65 8.55 -22.95
CA PHE A 56 -8.91 9.08 -22.42
C PHE A 56 -9.10 10.57 -22.76
N THR A 57 -8.08 11.38 -22.49
CA THR A 57 -8.09 12.83 -22.75
C THR A 57 -8.26 13.12 -24.23
N LEU A 58 -7.55 12.40 -25.11
CA LEU A 58 -7.64 12.58 -26.55
C LEU A 58 -9.05 12.29 -27.09
N VAL A 59 -9.68 11.20 -26.63
CA VAL A 59 -11.04 10.84 -27.04
C VAL A 59 -12.08 11.86 -26.57
N ILE A 60 -11.93 12.39 -25.36
CA ILE A 60 -12.83 13.44 -24.84
C ILE A 60 -12.64 14.74 -25.62
N GLN A 61 -11.40 15.19 -25.79
CA GLN A 61 -11.09 16.47 -26.44
C GLN A 61 -11.44 16.45 -27.93
N SER A 62 -11.29 15.31 -28.62
CA SER A 62 -11.74 15.17 -30.01
C SER A 62 -13.26 15.23 -30.11
N LEU A 63 -13.98 14.56 -29.20
CA LEU A 63 -15.44 14.61 -29.16
C LEU A 63 -15.96 16.02 -28.87
N VAL A 64 -15.36 16.73 -27.91
CA VAL A 64 -15.68 18.15 -27.62
C VAL A 64 -15.42 19.02 -28.85
N SER A 65 -14.33 18.79 -29.57
CA SER A 65 -13.97 19.55 -30.77
C SER A 65 -14.97 19.34 -31.91
N ILE A 66 -15.43 18.11 -32.12
CA ILE A 66 -16.47 17.78 -33.10
C ILE A 66 -17.79 18.46 -32.74
N MET A 67 -18.23 18.33 -31.48
CA MET A 67 -19.49 18.90 -31.02
C MET A 67 -19.48 20.43 -31.02
N ARG A 68 -18.32 21.06 -30.79
CA ARG A 68 -18.17 22.52 -30.89
C ARG A 68 -18.31 23.03 -32.33
N CYS A 69 -17.99 22.23 -33.34
CA CYS A 69 -18.16 22.60 -34.74
C CYS A 69 -19.56 22.32 -35.28
N ALA A 70 -20.38 21.51 -34.59
CA ALA A 70 -21.69 21.09 -35.09
C ALA A 70 -22.60 22.26 -35.51
N PRO A 71 -22.70 23.39 -34.78
CA PRO A 71 -23.52 24.53 -35.21
C PRO A 71 -23.08 25.10 -36.56
N LEU A 72 -21.78 25.17 -36.83
CA LEU A 72 -21.25 25.69 -38.10
C LEU A 72 -21.69 24.81 -39.28
N PHE A 73 -21.58 23.48 -39.14
CA PHE A 73 -21.98 22.54 -40.19
C PHE A 73 -23.51 22.51 -40.40
N VAL A 74 -24.30 22.62 -39.32
CA VAL A 74 -25.76 22.73 -39.41
C VAL A 74 -26.14 24.03 -40.13
N ASN A 75 -25.51 25.15 -39.78
CA ASN A 75 -25.76 26.45 -40.40
C ASN A 75 -25.39 26.43 -41.88
N VAL A 76 -24.22 25.90 -42.26
CA VAL A 76 -23.80 25.76 -43.66
C VAL A 76 -24.78 24.90 -44.45
N SER A 77 -25.18 23.74 -43.93
CA SER A 77 -26.06 22.81 -44.65
C SER A 77 -27.47 23.38 -44.80
N SER A 78 -28.07 23.90 -43.73
CA SER A 78 -29.40 24.51 -43.76
C SER A 78 -29.44 25.72 -44.70
N MET A 79 -28.45 26.61 -44.60
CA MET A 79 -28.34 27.77 -45.47
C MET A 79 -28.16 27.39 -46.94
N SER A 80 -27.29 26.42 -47.24
CA SER A 80 -27.01 26.00 -48.62
C SER A 80 -28.26 25.41 -49.28
N VAL A 81 -29.02 24.58 -48.55
CA VAL A 81 -30.26 23.99 -49.05
C VAL A 81 -31.35 25.06 -49.22
N PHE A 82 -31.49 25.97 -48.25
CA PHE A 82 -32.52 27.01 -48.28
C PHE A 82 -32.29 28.02 -49.41
N VAL A 83 -31.04 28.46 -49.61
CA VAL A 83 -30.67 29.36 -50.71
C VAL A 83 -30.88 28.70 -52.07
N SER A 84 -30.49 27.43 -52.23
CA SER A 84 -30.62 26.69 -53.49
C SER A 84 -32.08 26.39 -53.85
N SER A 85 -32.92 26.04 -52.86
CA SER A 85 -34.32 25.67 -53.09
C SER A 85 -35.26 26.85 -53.38
N HIS A 86 -35.03 28.01 -52.75
CA HIS A 86 -35.92 29.17 -52.85
C HIS A 86 -35.37 30.30 -53.74
N ASN A 87 -34.21 30.10 -54.40
CA ASN A 87 -33.54 31.08 -55.28
C ASN A 87 -33.44 32.48 -54.66
N ILE A 88 -33.01 32.52 -53.39
CA ILE A 88 -32.98 33.75 -52.58
C ILE A 88 -31.91 34.71 -53.11
N THR A 89 -32.27 35.97 -53.31
CA THR A 89 -31.31 37.03 -53.67
C THR A 89 -30.52 37.49 -52.45
N GLN A 90 -29.29 37.96 -52.67
CA GLN A 90 -28.38 38.35 -51.57
C GLN A 90 -28.99 39.42 -50.64
N SER A 91 -29.85 40.32 -51.14
CA SER A 91 -30.54 41.35 -50.34
C SER A 91 -31.60 40.79 -49.38
N GLU A 92 -32.16 39.62 -49.67
CA GLU A 92 -33.16 38.97 -48.81
C GLU A 92 -32.53 38.06 -47.75
N PHE A 93 -31.23 37.79 -47.85
CA PHE A 93 -30.49 36.89 -46.96
C PHE A 93 -30.54 37.29 -45.47
N PRO A 94 -30.31 38.56 -45.08
CA PRO A 94 -30.37 38.96 -43.67
C PRO A 94 -31.76 38.74 -43.04
N VAL A 95 -32.82 38.94 -43.83
CA VAL A 95 -34.21 38.90 -43.33
C VAL A 95 -34.75 37.47 -43.32
N LYS A 96 -34.55 36.70 -44.40
CA LYS A 96 -35.15 35.37 -44.57
C LYS A 96 -34.27 34.22 -44.05
N VAL A 97 -32.95 34.39 -44.02
CA VAL A 97 -32.00 33.29 -43.68
C VAL A 97 -31.28 33.55 -42.37
N GLN A 98 -30.67 34.73 -42.20
CA GLN A 98 -29.84 35.03 -41.03
C GLN A 98 -30.64 35.06 -39.71
N SER A 99 -31.88 35.54 -39.75
CA SER A 99 -32.83 35.50 -38.62
C SER A 99 -33.08 34.07 -38.13
N ASN A 100 -33.26 33.12 -39.05
CA ASN A 100 -33.46 31.70 -38.76
C ASN A 100 -32.18 30.98 -38.29
N ILE A 101 -31.00 31.40 -38.79
CA ILE A 101 -29.71 30.86 -38.36
C ILE A 101 -29.43 31.13 -36.87
N GLY A 102 -29.86 32.28 -36.35
CA GLY A 102 -29.78 32.59 -34.92
C GLY A 102 -30.54 31.55 -34.07
N PHE A 103 -31.76 31.20 -34.46
CA PHE A 103 -32.55 30.17 -33.79
C PHE A 103 -31.93 28.77 -33.92
N LEU A 104 -31.40 28.41 -35.09
CA LEU A 104 -30.69 27.14 -35.29
C LEU A 104 -29.43 27.03 -34.41
N THR A 105 -28.71 28.13 -34.24
CA THR A 105 -27.53 28.19 -33.37
C THR A 105 -27.91 28.00 -31.90
N LEU A 106 -29.02 28.61 -31.46
CA LEU A 106 -29.53 28.45 -30.10
C LEU A 106 -30.01 27.01 -29.84
N MET A 107 -30.66 26.37 -30.82
CA MET A 107 -31.07 24.96 -30.75
C MET A 107 -29.90 23.98 -30.75
N THR A 108 -28.76 24.35 -31.34
CA THR A 108 -27.58 23.48 -31.45
C THR A 108 -26.61 23.62 -30.26
N GLN A 109 -26.71 24.69 -29.46
CA GLN A 109 -25.86 24.92 -28.30
C GLN A 109 -25.88 23.77 -27.26
N PRO A 110 -27.03 23.15 -26.91
CA PRO A 110 -27.04 22.03 -25.95
C PRO A 110 -26.16 20.83 -26.38
N PHE A 111 -25.97 20.62 -27.69
CA PHE A 111 -25.12 19.54 -28.19
C PHE A 111 -23.64 19.75 -27.85
N SER A 112 -23.17 20.98 -27.64
CA SER A 112 -21.79 21.22 -27.22
C SER A 112 -21.53 20.78 -25.78
N GLN A 113 -22.58 20.65 -24.95
CA GLN A 113 -22.49 20.17 -23.56
C GLN A 113 -22.62 18.64 -23.45
N LEU A 114 -23.15 17.98 -24.49
CA LEU A 114 -23.37 16.53 -24.52
C LEU A 114 -22.12 15.69 -24.17
N PRO A 115 -20.90 16.00 -24.65
CA PRO A 115 -19.70 15.26 -24.27
C PRO A 115 -19.41 15.30 -22.76
N MET A 116 -19.69 16.44 -22.11
CA MET A 116 -19.50 16.59 -20.66
C MET A 116 -20.49 15.71 -19.89
N TYR A 117 -21.76 15.68 -20.30
CA TYR A 117 -22.76 14.80 -19.68
C TYR A 117 -22.43 13.32 -19.90
N MET A 118 -21.96 12.93 -21.09
CA MET A 118 -21.49 11.57 -21.36
C MET A 118 -20.30 11.18 -20.47
N GLN A 119 -19.34 12.10 -20.29
CA GLN A 119 -18.19 11.88 -19.41
C GLN A 119 -18.63 11.65 -17.96
N SER A 120 -19.54 12.50 -17.45
CA SER A 120 -20.08 12.38 -16.09
C SER A 120 -20.84 11.06 -15.91
N ALA A 121 -21.71 10.70 -16.87
CA ALA A 121 -22.46 9.45 -16.82
C ALA A 121 -21.54 8.21 -16.79
N ILE A 122 -20.51 8.17 -17.65
CA ILE A 122 -19.53 7.07 -17.66
C ILE A 122 -18.78 6.98 -16.34
N THR A 123 -18.41 8.12 -15.75
CA THR A 123 -17.71 8.17 -14.46
C THR A 123 -18.60 7.61 -13.35
N VAL A 124 -19.87 8.06 -13.27
CA VAL A 124 -20.85 7.56 -12.29
C VAL A 124 -21.07 6.06 -12.45
N MET A 125 -21.26 5.57 -13.67
CA MET A 125 -21.48 4.14 -13.93
C MET A 125 -20.31 3.27 -13.46
N VAL A 126 -19.07 3.72 -13.67
CA VAL A 126 -17.88 2.96 -13.23
C VAL A 126 -17.71 3.04 -11.70
N SER A 127 -17.90 4.22 -11.10
CA SER A 127 -17.82 4.40 -9.65
C SER A 127 -18.90 3.59 -8.91
N GLN A 128 -20.14 3.60 -9.40
CA GLN A 128 -21.23 2.82 -8.82
C GLN A 128 -20.94 1.32 -8.88
N ALA A 129 -20.43 0.82 -10.01
CA ALA A 129 -20.05 -0.59 -10.12
C ALA A 129 -19.00 -0.97 -9.07
N ARG A 130 -17.96 -0.14 -8.89
CA ARG A 130 -16.91 -0.37 -7.88
C ARG A 130 -17.46 -0.37 -6.45
N VAL A 131 -18.31 0.60 -6.10
CA VAL A 131 -18.92 0.69 -4.76
C VAL A 131 -19.80 -0.53 -4.50
N ARG A 132 -20.63 -0.93 -5.47
CA ARG A 132 -21.44 -2.15 -5.36
C ARG A 132 -20.57 -3.39 -5.17
N ASP A 133 -19.53 -3.54 -5.99
CA ASP A 133 -18.64 -4.70 -5.94
C ASP A 133 -17.90 -4.79 -4.60
N PHE A 134 -17.56 -3.65 -3.98
CA PHE A 134 -17.02 -3.58 -2.62
C PHE A 134 -18.07 -3.94 -1.54
N LEU A 135 -19.29 -3.43 -1.65
CA LEU A 135 -20.36 -3.68 -0.68
C LEU A 135 -20.91 -5.13 -0.70
N ILE A 136 -20.64 -5.89 -1.76
CA ILE A 136 -21.04 -7.31 -1.89
C ILE A 136 -19.92 -8.27 -1.43
N LEU A 137 -18.78 -7.74 -0.98
CA LEU A 137 -17.71 -8.58 -0.45
C LEU A 137 -18.21 -9.44 0.73
N PRO A 138 -17.72 -10.69 0.85
CA PRO A 138 -18.15 -11.56 1.93
C PRO A 138 -17.78 -10.92 3.27
N GLU A 139 -18.76 -10.79 4.15
CA GLU A 139 -18.56 -10.34 5.52
C GLU A 139 -18.08 -11.52 6.37
N LEU A 140 -17.29 -11.22 7.41
CA LEU A 140 -16.94 -12.23 8.41
C LEU A 140 -18.22 -12.65 9.13
N ASN A 141 -18.50 -13.95 9.13
CA ASN A 141 -19.61 -14.50 9.91
C ASN A 141 -19.37 -14.18 11.38
N VAL A 142 -20.24 -13.37 11.97
CA VAL A 142 -20.18 -13.04 13.39
C VAL A 142 -20.28 -14.35 14.16
N ILE A 143 -19.23 -14.69 14.91
CA ILE A 143 -19.27 -15.83 15.82
C ILE A 143 -20.33 -15.51 16.88
N GLU A 144 -21.49 -16.16 16.81
CA GLU A 144 -22.49 -16.05 17.88
C GLU A 144 -21.83 -16.49 19.19
N GLN A 145 -21.68 -15.54 20.12
CA GLN A 145 -21.14 -15.81 21.43
C GLN A 145 -22.21 -16.53 22.24
N ILE A 146 -22.16 -17.86 22.22
CA ILE A 146 -23.06 -18.67 23.04
C ILE A 146 -22.56 -18.59 24.48
N PRO A 147 -23.40 -18.18 25.46
CA PRO A 147 -22.99 -18.17 26.85
C PRO A 147 -22.62 -19.60 27.28
N SER A 148 -21.51 -19.73 28.01
CA SER A 148 -21.07 -21.04 28.51
C SER A 148 -22.15 -21.65 29.41
N LYS A 149 -22.42 -22.94 29.23
CA LYS A 149 -23.35 -23.71 30.07
C LYS A 149 -22.81 -23.90 31.50
N ASN A 150 -21.51 -23.70 31.73
CA ASN A 150 -20.85 -23.87 33.01
C ASN A 150 -20.40 -22.52 33.58
N GLU A 151 -20.87 -22.18 34.78
CA GLU A 151 -20.54 -20.90 35.43
C GLU A 151 -19.04 -20.70 35.68
N SER A 152 -18.28 -21.79 35.86
CA SER A 152 -16.84 -21.78 36.15
C SER A 152 -15.94 -21.56 34.94
N THR A 153 -16.48 -21.65 33.72
CA THR A 153 -15.72 -21.61 32.48
C THR A 153 -15.96 -20.27 31.78
N ALA A 154 -14.88 -19.56 31.45
CA ALA A 154 -14.93 -18.30 30.72
C ALA A 154 -15.02 -18.53 29.21
N VAL A 155 -14.21 -19.46 28.70
CA VAL A 155 -14.10 -19.78 27.27
C VAL A 155 -14.00 -21.30 27.10
N GLU A 156 -14.75 -21.86 26.16
CA GLU A 156 -14.68 -23.27 25.80
C GLU A 156 -14.79 -23.42 24.28
N ILE A 157 -13.80 -24.09 23.68
CA ILE A 157 -13.82 -24.45 22.26
C ILE A 157 -13.95 -25.97 22.15
N ILE A 158 -14.91 -26.42 21.35
CA ILE A 158 -15.18 -27.83 21.06
C ILE A 158 -15.04 -28.08 19.56
N ASP A 159 -14.12 -28.96 19.18
CA ASP A 159 -13.80 -29.37 17.81
C ASP A 159 -13.65 -28.19 16.83
N GLY A 160 -13.00 -27.12 17.31
CA GLY A 160 -12.82 -25.87 16.57
C GLY A 160 -11.86 -26.04 15.40
N THR A 161 -12.34 -25.73 14.20
CA THR A 161 -11.52 -25.66 12.97
C THR A 161 -11.60 -24.26 12.37
N PHE A 162 -10.44 -23.62 12.17
CA PHE A 162 -10.34 -22.22 11.77
C PHE A 162 -9.43 -22.01 10.55
N ILE A 163 -9.81 -21.08 9.68
CA ILE A 163 -9.11 -20.76 8.43
C ILE A 163 -8.96 -19.24 8.29
N TRP A 164 -7.74 -18.77 8.03
CA TRP A 164 -7.55 -17.41 7.52
C TRP A 164 -8.18 -17.29 6.12
N SER A 165 -9.26 -16.54 6.02
CA SER A 165 -9.87 -16.16 4.75
C SER A 165 -8.85 -15.40 3.90
N ASP A 166 -8.85 -15.61 2.58
CA ASP A 166 -8.08 -14.71 1.72
C ASP A 166 -8.65 -13.30 1.86
N PRO A 167 -7.83 -12.25 1.76
CA PRO A 167 -8.34 -10.90 1.66
C PRO A 167 -9.38 -10.86 0.54
N PRO A 168 -10.58 -10.29 0.78
CA PRO A 168 -11.68 -10.35 -0.16
C PRO A 168 -11.24 -9.78 -1.52
N GLU A 169 -11.13 -10.65 -2.52
CA GLU A 169 -10.87 -10.20 -3.88
C GLU A 169 -12.09 -9.45 -4.38
N ILE A 170 -11.91 -8.18 -4.76
CA ILE A 170 -12.94 -7.38 -5.43
C ILE A 170 -13.57 -8.25 -6.54
N PRO A 171 -14.90 -8.45 -6.57
CA PRO A 171 -15.55 -9.36 -7.50
C PRO A 171 -15.48 -8.76 -8.90
N MET A 172 -14.35 -9.00 -9.56
CA MET A 172 -14.13 -8.66 -10.95
C MET A 172 -15.13 -9.47 -11.81
N SER A 173 -15.69 -8.84 -12.84
CA SER A 173 -16.57 -9.55 -13.80
C SER A 173 -15.86 -10.80 -14.33
N LYS A 174 -16.58 -11.90 -14.58
CA LYS A 174 -16.00 -13.16 -15.14
C LYS A 174 -15.12 -12.89 -16.38
N GLN A 175 -15.51 -11.90 -17.20
CA GLN A 175 -14.73 -11.48 -18.37
C GLN A 175 -13.44 -10.73 -18.01
N GLU A 176 -13.42 -10.01 -16.88
CA GLU A 176 -12.26 -9.28 -16.36
C GLU A 176 -11.29 -10.23 -15.65
N LYS A 177 -11.77 -11.19 -14.84
CA LYS A 177 -10.92 -12.26 -14.26
C LYS A 177 -10.26 -13.09 -15.37
N MET A 178 -11.00 -13.53 -16.39
CA MET A 178 -10.41 -14.25 -17.53
C MET A 178 -9.37 -13.44 -18.31
N LYS A 179 -9.55 -12.12 -18.44
CA LYS A 179 -8.57 -11.25 -19.12
C LYS A 179 -7.30 -11.10 -18.30
N LEU A 180 -7.43 -10.89 -17.00
CA LEU A 180 -6.32 -10.82 -16.05
C LEU A 180 -5.55 -12.15 -15.96
N GLU A 181 -6.25 -13.29 -15.92
CA GLU A 181 -5.62 -14.61 -15.94
C GLU A 181 -4.86 -14.86 -17.24
N LYS A 182 -5.46 -14.53 -18.40
CA LYS A 182 -4.77 -14.65 -19.70
C LYS A 182 -3.55 -13.74 -19.78
N GLU A 183 -3.63 -12.52 -19.26
CA GLU A 183 -2.50 -11.58 -19.27
C GLU A 183 -1.40 -12.02 -18.28
N ALA A 184 -1.77 -12.52 -17.10
CA ALA A 184 -0.84 -13.08 -16.12
C ALA A 184 -0.14 -14.35 -16.64
N GLN A 185 -0.87 -15.24 -17.33
CA GLN A 185 -0.29 -16.40 -18.02
C GLN A 185 0.69 -15.97 -19.12
N ARG A 186 0.34 -14.95 -19.90
CA ARG A 186 1.22 -14.38 -20.93
C ARG A 186 2.49 -13.78 -20.31
N ARG A 187 2.39 -13.09 -19.15
CA ARG A 187 3.55 -12.59 -18.41
C ARG A 187 4.40 -13.73 -17.85
N LYS A 188 3.81 -14.78 -17.29
CA LYS A 188 4.54 -15.98 -16.83
C LYS A 188 5.26 -16.69 -17.97
N GLN A 189 4.63 -16.83 -19.14
CA GLN A 189 5.26 -17.38 -20.35
C GLN A 189 6.41 -16.50 -20.86
N ASN A 190 6.24 -15.18 -20.88
CA ASN A 190 7.32 -14.26 -21.26
C ASN A 190 8.51 -14.31 -20.28
N ILE A 191 8.25 -14.47 -18.97
CA ILE A 191 9.30 -14.63 -17.96
C ILE A 191 9.99 -16.00 -18.10
N SER A 192 9.25 -17.07 -18.42
CA SER A 192 9.82 -18.39 -18.73
C SER A 192 10.74 -18.31 -19.95
N ASN A 193 10.23 -17.79 -21.06
CA ASN A 193 10.97 -17.66 -22.31
C ASN A 193 12.19 -16.74 -22.15
N GLY A 194 12.08 -15.68 -21.35
CA GLY A 194 13.21 -14.81 -21.01
C GLY A 194 14.28 -15.53 -20.19
N LYS A 195 13.89 -16.38 -19.22
CA LYS A 195 14.82 -17.21 -18.45
C LYS A 195 15.49 -18.29 -19.32
N ASP A 196 14.78 -18.84 -20.29
CA ASP A 196 15.32 -19.84 -21.22
C ASP A 196 16.32 -19.20 -22.20
N GLN A 197 16.06 -17.98 -22.68
CA GLN A 197 17.02 -17.22 -23.50
C GLN A 197 18.28 -16.82 -22.71
N ILE A 198 18.14 -16.43 -21.44
CA ILE A 198 19.28 -16.13 -20.56
C ILE A 198 20.10 -17.41 -20.27
N LYS A 199 19.45 -18.56 -20.09
CA LYS A 199 20.13 -19.86 -19.96
C LYS A 199 20.87 -20.26 -21.24
N GLU A 200 20.30 -20.06 -22.42
CA GLU A 200 20.98 -20.34 -23.69
C GLU A 200 22.18 -19.42 -23.93
N GLN A 201 22.08 -18.13 -23.60
CA GLN A 201 23.22 -17.21 -23.67
C GLN A 201 24.34 -17.57 -22.69
N ASN A 202 23.98 -17.94 -21.46
CA ASN A 202 24.98 -18.38 -20.47
C ASN A 202 25.64 -19.69 -20.89
N ASN A 203 24.91 -20.65 -21.46
CA ASN A 203 25.50 -21.89 -21.98
C ASN A 203 26.42 -21.65 -23.19
N LYS A 204 26.12 -20.67 -24.04
CA LYS A 204 27.02 -20.27 -25.15
C LYS A 204 28.31 -19.63 -24.63
N ASN A 205 28.22 -18.77 -23.62
CA ASN A 205 29.39 -18.15 -23.00
C ASN A 205 30.27 -19.17 -22.26
N ILE A 206 29.67 -20.13 -21.54
CA ILE A 206 30.38 -21.21 -20.86
C ILE A 206 31.12 -22.11 -21.87
N ASN A 207 30.49 -22.45 -23.00
CA ASN A 207 31.14 -23.26 -24.04
C ASN A 207 32.28 -22.52 -24.75
N GLN A 208 32.20 -21.20 -24.88
CA GLN A 208 33.32 -20.38 -25.38
C GLN A 208 34.48 -20.31 -24.38
N GLU A 209 34.19 -20.19 -23.08
CA GLU A 209 35.22 -20.25 -22.04
C GLU A 209 35.87 -21.64 -21.93
N MET A 210 35.10 -22.72 -22.11
CA MET A 210 35.63 -24.10 -22.10
C MET A 210 36.52 -24.42 -23.32
N GLN A 211 36.24 -23.83 -24.49
CA GLN A 211 37.13 -23.96 -25.67
C GLN A 211 38.46 -23.23 -25.49
N VAL A 212 38.51 -22.12 -24.76
CA VAL A 212 39.76 -21.40 -24.45
C VAL A 212 40.61 -22.14 -23.41
N ILE A 213 39.98 -22.91 -22.51
CA ILE A 213 40.67 -23.70 -21.49
C ILE A 213 41.27 -24.99 -22.10
N ASP A 214 40.65 -25.58 -23.12
CA ASP A 214 41.11 -26.83 -23.75
C ASP A 214 42.34 -26.64 -24.67
N GLU A 215 42.61 -25.41 -25.13
CA GLU A 215 43.85 -25.06 -25.85
C GLU A 215 45.05 -24.84 -24.91
N GLN A 216 44.82 -24.55 -23.62
CA GLN A 216 45.88 -24.32 -22.64
C GLN A 216 46.24 -25.56 -21.80
N GLY A 217 45.42 -26.62 -21.83
CA GLY A 217 45.61 -27.84 -21.04
C GLY A 217 46.44 -28.95 -21.69
N ARG A 218 46.82 -28.84 -22.97
CA ARG A 218 47.49 -29.92 -23.70
C ARG A 218 49.03 -29.89 -23.58
N GLN A 219 49.54 -29.78 -22.35
CA GLN A 219 50.92 -30.12 -21.97
C GLN A 219 50.96 -30.63 -20.52
N GLN A 220 50.51 -31.87 -20.30
CA GLN A 220 51.17 -32.85 -19.43
C GLN A 220 50.33 -34.12 -19.39
N SER A 221 51.00 -35.23 -19.66
CA SER A 221 50.42 -36.54 -19.85
C SER A 221 50.94 -37.52 -18.79
N ILE A 222 50.22 -38.66 -18.74
CA ILE A 222 50.62 -40.04 -18.45
C ILE A 222 50.44 -40.66 -17.03
N ILE A 223 49.74 -41.81 -17.04
CA ILE A 223 49.86 -43.08 -16.27
C ILE A 223 48.74 -43.44 -15.25
N GLU A 224 47.98 -44.49 -15.66
CA GLU A 224 47.45 -45.70 -14.94
C GLU A 224 46.63 -45.56 -13.65
N SER A 225 45.65 -46.41 -13.28
CA SER A 225 45.04 -47.64 -13.79
C SER A 225 43.72 -47.91 -13.01
N SER A 226 42.80 -48.66 -13.62
CA SER A 226 41.50 -49.23 -13.15
C SER A 226 41.61 -50.23 -11.96
N PRO A 227 40.53 -50.79 -11.32
CA PRO A 227 39.17 -51.09 -11.84
C PRO A 227 37.93 -50.92 -10.91
N SER A 228 36.77 -51.23 -11.51
CA SER A 228 35.31 -51.22 -11.17
C SER A 228 34.86 -52.34 -10.16
N PRO A 229 33.57 -52.65 -9.82
CA PRO A 229 32.28 -52.39 -10.52
C PRO A 229 30.94 -52.26 -9.69
N SER A 230 29.81 -52.29 -10.44
CA SER A 230 28.36 -52.51 -10.10
C SER A 230 27.48 -51.24 -10.10
N SER A 231 26.28 -51.16 -10.71
CA SER A 231 25.37 -52.12 -11.38
C SER A 231 24.26 -51.36 -12.17
N SER A 232 23.87 -51.94 -13.32
CA SER A 232 22.56 -52.01 -14.05
C SER A 232 21.31 -51.27 -13.51
N SER A 233 20.25 -50.90 -14.25
CA SER A 233 19.80 -50.95 -15.66
C SER A 233 18.37 -50.34 -15.68
N SER A 234 17.96 -49.64 -16.75
CA SER A 234 16.55 -49.27 -17.02
C SER A 234 15.79 -50.44 -17.68
N PRO A 235 14.44 -50.50 -17.70
CA PRO A 235 13.71 -49.92 -18.85
C PRO A 235 12.24 -49.45 -18.62
N SER A 236 11.74 -48.83 -19.71
CA SER A 236 10.43 -48.30 -20.13
C SER A 236 9.12 -49.00 -19.75
N SER A 237 8.01 -48.23 -19.79
CA SER A 237 6.75 -48.69 -20.42
C SER A 237 5.82 -47.53 -20.85
N SER A 238 5.13 -47.77 -21.96
CA SER A 238 4.11 -46.96 -22.63
C SER A 238 2.76 -47.68 -22.61
N SER A 239 1.65 -46.94 -22.54
CA SER A 239 0.35 -47.13 -23.27
C SER A 239 -0.91 -46.81 -22.44
N SER A 240 -1.79 -46.02 -23.03
CA SER A 240 -3.20 -45.76 -22.65
C SER A 240 -4.13 -46.76 -23.37
N PRO A 241 -5.46 -46.92 -23.05
CA PRO A 241 -6.49 -45.95 -23.47
C PRO A 241 -7.78 -45.87 -22.59
N TYR A 242 -8.61 -44.88 -22.95
CA TYR A 242 -9.87 -44.42 -22.36
C TYR A 242 -10.99 -45.46 -22.12
N SER A 243 -11.80 -45.23 -21.07
CA SER A 243 -13.26 -45.39 -21.07
C SER A 243 -13.88 -44.44 -20.05
N SER A 244 -14.79 -43.61 -20.53
CA SER A 244 -15.57 -42.58 -19.83
C SER A 244 -16.74 -43.17 -19.05
N GLU A 245 -17.01 -42.69 -17.83
CA GLU A 245 -18.38 -42.32 -17.46
C GLU A 245 -18.42 -41.32 -16.29
N SER A 246 -19.37 -40.41 -16.44
CA SER A 246 -19.62 -39.20 -15.70
C SER A 246 -20.17 -39.44 -14.29
N ALA A 247 -19.48 -38.89 -13.28
CA ALA A 247 -20.11 -38.49 -12.03
C ALA A 247 -19.69 -37.05 -11.74
N LEU A 248 -20.70 -36.18 -11.77
CA LEU A 248 -20.74 -34.75 -11.45
C LEU A 248 -19.65 -34.32 -10.43
N SER A 249 -18.52 -33.80 -10.92
CA SER A 249 -17.57 -33.07 -10.09
C SER A 249 -18.08 -31.64 -9.93
N THR A 250 -18.90 -31.45 -8.90
CA THR A 250 -19.08 -30.15 -8.27
C THR A 250 -17.68 -29.63 -7.96
N LYS A 251 -17.25 -28.57 -8.63
CA LYS A 251 -15.96 -27.92 -8.39
C LYS A 251 -15.94 -27.41 -6.96
N GLN A 252 -15.44 -28.23 -6.03
CA GLN A 252 -14.93 -27.77 -4.76
C GLN A 252 -13.80 -26.80 -5.08
N GLY A 253 -14.00 -25.53 -4.72
CA GLY A 253 -12.89 -24.58 -4.64
C GLY A 253 -11.81 -25.18 -3.75
N ASP A 254 -10.55 -24.87 -4.07
CA ASP A 254 -9.38 -25.35 -3.33
C ASP A 254 -9.65 -25.35 -1.82
N LEU A 255 -9.83 -26.54 -1.23
CA LEU A 255 -9.99 -26.71 0.21
C LEU A 255 -8.66 -26.34 0.85
N LYS A 256 -8.52 -25.06 1.21
CA LYS A 256 -7.39 -24.54 1.96
C LYS A 256 -7.20 -25.37 3.22
N ARG A 257 -5.95 -25.71 3.52
CA ARG A 257 -5.61 -26.44 4.74
C ARG A 257 -6.01 -25.59 5.95
N PRO A 258 -6.68 -26.17 6.97
CA PRO A 258 -7.01 -25.45 8.18
C PRO A 258 -5.76 -24.93 8.86
N THR A 259 -5.78 -23.66 9.28
CA THR A 259 -4.68 -23.07 10.06
C THR A 259 -4.67 -23.64 11.48
N LEU A 260 -5.86 -23.83 12.04
CA LEU A 260 -6.09 -24.50 13.30
C LEU A 260 -7.09 -25.64 13.08
N ALA A 261 -6.75 -26.84 13.55
CA ALA A 261 -7.57 -28.03 13.37
C ALA A 261 -7.74 -28.77 14.70
N ASP A 262 -8.96 -29.28 14.94
CA ASP A 262 -9.30 -30.11 16.09
C ASP A 262 -8.92 -29.47 17.44
N ILE A 263 -9.14 -28.15 17.55
CA ILE A 263 -8.81 -27.38 18.75
C ILE A 263 -9.89 -27.60 19.81
N ASN A 264 -9.46 -28.16 20.95
CA ASN A 264 -10.31 -28.46 22.09
C ASN A 264 -9.62 -27.96 23.38
N PHE A 265 -10.13 -26.88 23.98
CA PHE A 265 -9.63 -26.41 25.28
C PHE A 265 -10.67 -25.59 26.04
N LYS A 266 -10.43 -25.44 27.35
CA LYS A 266 -11.28 -24.67 28.27
C LYS A 266 -10.44 -23.71 29.09
N LEU A 267 -10.87 -22.46 29.18
CA LEU A 267 -10.31 -21.45 30.08
C LEU A 267 -11.23 -21.29 31.29
N ARG A 268 -10.70 -21.54 32.48
CA ARG A 268 -11.44 -21.34 33.74
C ARG A 268 -11.44 -19.86 34.12
N LYS A 269 -12.47 -19.46 34.87
CA LYS A 269 -12.54 -18.11 35.43
C LYS A 269 -11.41 -17.88 36.44
N GLY A 270 -10.75 -16.73 36.35
CA GLY A 270 -9.69 -16.32 37.30
C GLY A 270 -8.33 -17.02 37.17
N THR A 271 -8.14 -17.90 36.17
CA THR A 271 -6.88 -18.64 35.99
C THR A 271 -5.99 -18.01 34.92
N LEU A 272 -4.67 -18.17 35.07
CA LEU A 272 -3.66 -17.87 34.05
C LEU A 272 -3.38 -19.10 33.20
N THR A 273 -3.78 -19.05 31.93
CA THR A 273 -3.45 -20.07 30.93
C THR A 273 -2.37 -19.54 29.97
N MET A 274 -1.28 -20.29 29.81
CA MET A 274 -0.21 -19.96 28.86
C MET A 274 -0.28 -20.80 27.60
N VAL A 275 -0.15 -20.19 26.42
CA VAL A 275 -0.04 -20.88 25.13
C VAL A 275 1.39 -20.80 24.64
N ILE A 276 2.02 -21.96 24.48
CA ILE A 276 3.41 -22.12 24.04
C ILE A 276 3.48 -22.99 22.79
N GLY A 277 4.53 -22.82 21.98
CA GLY A 277 4.71 -23.57 20.74
C GLY A 277 5.80 -22.98 19.85
N SER A 278 6.21 -23.72 18.82
CA SER A 278 7.20 -23.25 17.84
C SER A 278 6.73 -22.02 17.06
N VAL A 279 7.67 -21.29 16.45
CA VAL A 279 7.33 -20.16 15.56
C VAL A 279 6.48 -20.69 14.40
N GLY A 280 5.40 -19.99 14.05
CA GLY A 280 4.48 -20.44 13.00
C GLY A 280 3.52 -21.57 13.39
N SER A 281 3.49 -22.03 14.64
CA SER A 281 2.57 -23.11 15.07
C SER A 281 1.09 -22.72 15.16
N GLY A 282 0.74 -21.43 14.95
CA GLY A 282 -0.62 -20.91 15.00
C GLY A 282 -1.05 -20.28 16.33
N LYS A 283 -0.11 -19.91 17.21
CA LYS A 283 -0.42 -19.38 18.55
C LYS A 283 -1.25 -18.10 18.51
N SER A 284 -0.80 -17.10 17.76
CA SER A 284 -1.52 -15.84 17.57
C SER A 284 -2.88 -16.06 16.90
N SER A 285 -2.97 -17.06 16.00
CA SER A 285 -4.24 -17.46 15.39
C SER A 285 -5.28 -17.92 16.41
N ILE A 286 -4.88 -18.51 17.55
CA ILE A 286 -5.83 -18.86 18.62
C ILE A 286 -6.45 -17.60 19.24
N GLY A 287 -5.64 -16.57 19.50
CA GLY A 287 -6.12 -15.28 19.99
C GLY A 287 -7.12 -14.65 19.02
N SER A 288 -6.75 -14.58 17.73
CA SER A 288 -7.62 -14.05 16.66
C SER A 288 -8.91 -14.87 16.48
N ALA A 289 -8.85 -16.20 16.62
CA ALA A 289 -10.02 -17.06 16.56
C ALA A 289 -11.02 -16.79 17.70
N LEU A 290 -10.52 -16.50 18.91
CA LEU A 290 -11.37 -16.14 20.06
C LEU A 290 -12.06 -14.79 19.89
N ILE A 291 -11.43 -13.84 19.21
CA ILE A 291 -12.00 -12.52 18.96
C ILE A 291 -12.99 -12.54 17.80
N GLY A 292 -12.91 -13.57 16.94
CA GLY A 292 -13.73 -13.72 15.75
C GLY A 292 -13.15 -13.07 14.50
N ASP A 293 -11.84 -12.85 14.47
CA ASP A 293 -11.11 -12.33 13.30
C ASP A 293 -10.80 -13.44 12.28
N ILE A 294 -10.85 -14.71 12.69
CA ILE A 294 -10.66 -15.88 11.82
C ILE A 294 -11.99 -16.59 11.60
N GLU A 295 -12.27 -16.98 10.35
CA GLU A 295 -13.48 -17.71 10.00
C GLU A 295 -13.50 -19.11 10.63
N LYS A 296 -14.57 -19.39 11.37
CA LYS A 296 -14.86 -20.70 11.95
C LYS A 296 -15.54 -21.58 10.90
N GLN A 297 -14.92 -22.70 10.56
CA GLN A 297 -15.48 -23.69 9.62
C GLN A 297 -16.37 -24.71 10.35
N ASN A 298 -15.84 -25.28 11.44
CA ASN A 298 -16.52 -26.28 12.26
C ASN A 298 -16.26 -26.02 13.74
N GLY A 299 -17.12 -26.59 14.59
CA GLY A 299 -17.00 -26.53 16.04
C GLY A 299 -17.85 -25.44 16.70
N GLU A 300 -17.85 -25.47 18.02
CA GLU A 300 -18.60 -24.56 18.87
C GLU A 300 -17.64 -23.76 19.77
N ILE A 301 -17.94 -22.48 19.95
CA ILE A 301 -17.19 -21.57 20.81
C ILE A 301 -18.18 -20.98 21.80
N TYR A 302 -17.91 -21.21 23.08
CA TYR A 302 -18.69 -20.69 24.18
C TYR A 302 -17.86 -19.64 24.90
N MET A 303 -18.40 -18.44 25.08
CA MET A 303 -17.72 -17.34 25.76
C MET A 303 -18.67 -16.61 26.70
N SER A 304 -18.17 -16.25 27.88
CA SER A 304 -18.93 -15.52 28.90
C SER A 304 -18.08 -14.39 29.46
N GLY A 305 -18.52 -13.15 29.22
CA GLY A 305 -17.86 -11.93 29.67
C GLY A 305 -17.28 -11.09 28.54
N SER A 306 -16.70 -9.96 28.91
CA SER A 306 -16.09 -9.01 27.99
C SER A 306 -14.58 -9.29 27.78
N ILE A 307 -14.07 -9.06 26.57
CA ILE A 307 -12.70 -9.38 26.19
C ILE A 307 -11.86 -8.11 26.02
N ALA A 308 -10.64 -8.12 26.56
CA ALA A 308 -9.55 -7.21 26.23
C ALA A 308 -8.48 -7.97 25.43
N TYR A 309 -8.09 -7.44 24.27
CA TYR A 309 -7.07 -8.05 23.41
C TYR A 309 -5.85 -7.13 23.25
N CYS A 310 -4.67 -7.71 23.44
CA CYS A 310 -3.37 -7.08 23.19
C CYS A 310 -2.67 -7.86 22.06
N PRO A 311 -2.80 -7.42 20.78
CA PRO A 311 -2.12 -8.07 19.65
C PRO A 311 -0.59 -7.95 19.72
N GLN A 312 0.10 -8.88 19.05
CA GLN A 312 1.57 -8.91 18.96
C GLN A 312 2.16 -7.62 18.37
N THR A 313 1.50 -7.05 17.35
CA THR A 313 1.89 -5.76 16.78
C THR A 313 1.09 -4.64 17.44
N ALA A 314 1.77 -3.83 18.25
CA ALA A 314 1.14 -2.73 18.97
C ALA A 314 0.54 -1.69 18.01
N TRP A 315 -0.77 -1.48 18.11
CA TRP A 315 -1.49 -0.45 17.35
C TRP A 315 -1.79 0.76 18.24
N ILE A 316 -1.22 1.90 17.85
CA ILE A 316 -1.33 3.17 18.57
C ILE A 316 -2.06 4.16 17.66
N ASN A 317 -3.09 4.80 18.21
CA ASN A 317 -3.90 5.78 17.51
C ASN A 317 -3.19 7.14 17.52
N ASN A 318 -3.48 7.97 16.51
CA ASN A 318 -2.99 9.33 16.41
C ASN A 318 -3.72 10.24 17.42
N ASN A 319 -3.28 10.21 18.67
CA ASN A 319 -3.81 10.94 19.81
C ASN A 319 -2.70 11.07 20.87
N THR A 320 -2.96 11.75 21.98
CA THR A 320 -2.06 11.79 23.15
C THR A 320 -1.81 10.39 23.72
N VAL A 321 -0.72 10.22 24.49
CA VAL A 321 -0.45 8.96 25.22
C VAL A 321 -1.60 8.62 26.17
N ARG A 322 -2.08 9.61 26.94
CA ARG A 322 -3.25 9.47 27.80
C ARG A 322 -4.48 9.01 27.01
N GLY A 323 -4.80 9.68 25.89
CA GLY A 323 -5.92 9.31 25.03
C GLY A 323 -5.81 7.91 24.44
N ASN A 324 -4.59 7.43 24.22
CA ASN A 324 -4.32 6.06 23.79
C ASN A 324 -4.53 5.01 24.89
N ILE A 325 -4.33 5.36 26.16
CA ILE A 325 -4.54 4.48 27.31
C ILE A 325 -6.02 4.45 27.69
N THR A 326 -6.68 5.61 27.78
CA THR A 326 -8.11 5.69 28.13
C THR A 326 -9.02 5.17 27.02
N PHE A 327 -8.62 5.36 25.76
CA PHE A 327 -9.25 4.77 24.57
C PHE A 327 -10.79 4.93 24.52
N GLY A 328 -11.27 6.12 24.86
CA GLY A 328 -12.70 6.48 24.86
C GLY A 328 -13.45 6.19 26.17
N CYS A 329 -12.81 5.55 27.16
CA CYS A 329 -13.33 5.47 28.52
C CYS A 329 -13.15 6.81 29.26
N GLU A 330 -13.99 7.05 30.27
CA GLU A 330 -13.86 8.21 31.15
C GLU A 330 -12.50 8.18 31.88
N TYR A 331 -11.93 9.36 32.10
CA TYR A 331 -10.66 9.52 32.78
C TYR A 331 -10.89 9.49 34.29
N ASP A 332 -10.38 8.43 34.93
CA ASP A 332 -10.33 8.26 36.38
C ASP A 332 -8.86 8.32 36.80
N GLU A 333 -8.52 9.35 37.58
CA GLU A 333 -7.14 9.64 37.98
C GLU A 333 -6.55 8.54 38.87
N GLU A 334 -7.33 7.96 39.79
CA GLU A 334 -6.84 6.91 40.69
C GLU A 334 -6.55 5.64 39.92
N LYS A 335 -7.51 5.20 39.09
CA LYS A 335 -7.37 4.03 38.23
C LYS A 335 -6.25 4.22 37.21
N TYR A 336 -6.13 5.41 36.63
CA TYR A 336 -5.08 5.71 35.66
C TYR A 336 -3.70 5.60 36.31
N ASN A 337 -3.49 6.25 37.45
CA ASN A 337 -2.21 6.23 38.16
C ASN A 337 -1.83 4.81 38.61
N GLU A 338 -2.80 4.00 39.03
CA GLU A 338 -2.57 2.56 39.31
C GLU A 338 -2.07 1.82 38.07
N VAL A 339 -2.74 2.00 36.91
CA VAL A 339 -2.37 1.32 35.66
C VAL A 339 -0.99 1.74 35.16
N ILE A 340 -0.64 3.03 35.25
CA ILE A 340 0.67 3.54 34.85
C ILE A 340 1.78 2.86 35.66
N ARG A 341 1.58 2.74 36.98
CA ARG A 341 2.51 2.07 37.88
C ARG A 341 2.70 0.61 37.57
N VAL A 342 1.58 -0.10 37.49
CA VAL A 342 1.56 -1.54 37.23
C VAL A 342 2.15 -1.88 35.85
N CYS A 343 2.06 -0.95 34.89
CA CYS A 343 2.65 -1.10 33.56
C CYS A 343 4.07 -0.51 33.44
N ALA A 344 4.69 -0.05 34.55
CA ALA A 344 6.02 0.54 34.59
C ALA A 344 6.23 1.65 33.54
N LEU A 345 5.24 2.53 33.37
CA LEU A 345 5.23 3.62 32.38
C LEU A 345 5.75 4.95 32.94
N GLU A 346 5.97 5.09 34.26
CA GLU A 346 6.48 6.34 34.85
C GLU A 346 7.83 6.78 34.28
N PRO A 347 8.82 5.88 34.08
CA PRO A 347 10.10 6.27 33.49
C PRO A 347 9.95 6.74 32.04
N ASP A 348 8.97 6.19 31.30
CA ASP A 348 8.70 6.61 29.92
C ASP A 348 8.16 8.03 29.89
N PHE A 349 7.25 8.39 30.81
CA PHE A 349 6.67 9.73 30.86
C PHE A 349 7.68 10.81 31.23
N GLN A 350 8.72 10.48 31.99
CA GLN A 350 9.83 11.40 32.26
C GLN A 350 10.70 11.67 31.03
N THR A 351 10.76 10.70 30.10
CA THR A 351 11.53 10.80 28.86
C THR A 351 10.75 11.56 27.78
N LEU A 352 9.43 11.50 27.82
CA LEU A 352 8.55 12.20 26.88
C LEU A 352 8.50 13.70 27.19
N ALA A 353 8.68 14.53 26.17
CA ALA A 353 8.76 15.99 26.31
C ALA A 353 7.53 16.63 26.98
N ALA A 354 6.33 16.10 26.79
CA ALA A 354 5.11 16.55 27.46
C ALA A 354 4.45 15.46 28.33
N GLY A 355 5.23 14.47 28.77
CA GLY A 355 4.71 13.34 29.55
C GLY A 355 3.58 12.59 28.84
N ASP A 356 2.48 12.36 29.55
CA ASP A 356 1.31 11.65 29.05
C ASP A 356 0.44 12.46 28.06
N MET A 357 0.63 13.78 28.01
CA MET A 357 -0.02 14.69 27.06
C MET A 357 0.75 14.82 25.74
N THR A 358 1.87 14.11 25.59
CA THR A 358 2.64 14.08 24.34
C THR A 358 1.78 13.52 23.22
N ALA A 359 1.74 14.21 22.09
CA ALA A 359 1.02 13.75 20.90
C ALA A 359 1.78 12.58 20.27
N ILE A 360 1.09 11.47 20.00
CA ILE A 360 1.68 10.33 19.31
C ILE A 360 1.31 10.41 17.83
N GLY A 361 2.32 10.51 16.95
CA GLY A 361 2.14 10.51 15.49
C GLY A 361 1.56 9.18 14.95
N GLU A 362 1.27 9.13 13.65
CA GLU A 362 0.63 7.95 13.02
C GLU A 362 1.44 6.67 13.27
N LYS A 363 0.80 5.59 13.76
CA LYS A 363 1.46 4.33 14.19
C LYS A 363 2.52 4.47 15.28
N GLY A 364 2.56 5.60 15.98
CA GLY A 364 3.46 5.89 17.08
C GLY A 364 4.93 5.90 16.73
N VAL A 365 5.31 6.50 15.61
CA VAL A 365 6.69 6.59 15.11
C VAL A 365 7.70 7.08 16.18
N ASN A 366 7.24 7.91 17.11
CA ASN A 366 8.06 8.52 18.17
C ASN A 366 8.30 7.60 19.39
N LEU A 367 7.71 6.41 19.43
CA LEU A 367 7.80 5.48 20.56
C LEU A 367 8.67 4.27 20.22
N SER A 368 9.44 3.79 21.20
CA SER A 368 10.16 2.52 21.08
C SER A 368 9.20 1.32 21.05
N GLY A 369 9.66 0.17 20.55
CA GLY A 369 8.83 -1.05 20.51
C GLY A 369 8.31 -1.46 21.90
N GLY A 370 9.17 -1.38 22.91
CA GLY A 370 8.79 -1.65 24.31
C GLY A 370 7.79 -0.64 24.86
N GLN A 371 7.93 0.66 24.53
CA GLN A 371 6.95 1.68 24.92
C GLN A 371 5.58 1.43 24.31
N LYS A 372 5.53 1.09 23.01
CA LYS A 372 4.25 0.76 22.34
C LYS A 372 3.58 -0.45 22.99
N ALA A 373 4.35 -1.49 23.30
CA ALA A 373 3.84 -2.68 23.98
C ALA A 373 3.29 -2.34 25.38
N ARG A 374 3.99 -1.53 26.17
CA ARG A 374 3.52 -1.09 27.50
C ARG A 374 2.25 -0.23 27.43
N ILE A 375 2.17 0.72 26.50
CA ILE A 375 0.97 1.57 26.31
C ILE A 375 -0.23 0.72 25.89
N GLN A 376 -0.02 -0.27 25.02
CA GLN A 376 -1.06 -1.21 24.60
C GLN A 376 -1.53 -2.11 25.75
N LEU A 377 -0.61 -2.60 26.58
CA LEU A 377 -0.95 -3.36 27.79
C LEU A 377 -1.73 -2.48 28.78
N ALA A 378 -1.28 -1.24 29.01
CA ALA A 378 -1.98 -0.28 29.86
C ALA A 378 -3.41 -0.01 29.36
N ARG A 379 -3.62 0.14 28.04
CA ARG A 379 -4.95 0.24 27.44
C ARG A 379 -5.84 -0.96 27.79
N ALA A 380 -5.31 -2.17 27.66
CA ALA A 380 -6.06 -3.38 27.99
C ALA A 380 -6.45 -3.39 29.48
N VAL A 381 -5.50 -3.12 30.38
CA VAL A 381 -5.73 -3.13 31.84
C VAL A 381 -6.71 -2.03 32.27
N TYR A 382 -6.58 -0.82 31.71
CA TYR A 382 -7.48 0.29 32.01
C TYR A 382 -8.94 -0.01 31.62
N SER A 383 -9.16 -0.82 30.58
CA SER A 383 -10.51 -1.19 30.14
C SER A 383 -11.26 -2.15 31.09
N ASP A 384 -10.58 -2.73 32.09
CA ASP A 384 -11.11 -3.60 33.15
C ASP A 384 -12.13 -4.66 32.69
N ARG A 385 -11.73 -5.49 31.72
CA ARG A 385 -12.57 -6.56 31.14
C ARG A 385 -12.50 -7.85 31.97
N ASP A 386 -13.28 -8.86 31.59
CA ASP A 386 -13.34 -10.15 32.30
C ASP A 386 -12.27 -11.12 31.82
N ILE A 387 -11.98 -11.08 30.51
CA ILE A 387 -11.05 -11.97 29.80
C ILE A 387 -9.96 -11.13 29.13
N TYR A 388 -8.70 -11.47 29.39
CA TYR A 388 -7.53 -10.83 28.79
C TYR A 388 -6.82 -11.81 27.86
N ILE A 389 -6.71 -11.47 26.59
CA ILE A 389 -5.92 -12.20 25.60
C ILE A 389 -4.68 -11.37 25.29
N LEU A 390 -3.52 -11.87 25.68
CA LEU A 390 -2.25 -11.18 25.58
C LEU A 390 -1.32 -11.92 24.62
N ASP A 391 -1.07 -11.34 23.44
CA ASP A 391 -0.24 -11.94 22.39
C ASP A 391 1.18 -11.36 22.42
N ASP A 392 2.08 -12.10 23.06
CA ASP A 392 3.49 -11.81 23.27
C ASP A 392 3.82 -10.38 23.77
N PRO A 393 3.12 -9.87 24.81
CA PRO A 393 3.27 -8.48 25.28
C PRO A 393 4.64 -8.16 25.87
N LEU A 394 5.43 -9.18 26.22
CA LEU A 394 6.75 -9.05 26.87
C LEU A 394 7.93 -9.19 25.90
N SER A 395 7.68 -9.39 24.61
CA SER A 395 8.74 -9.67 23.62
C SER A 395 9.66 -8.49 23.31
N ALA A 396 9.10 -7.27 23.32
CA ALA A 396 9.81 -6.04 22.97
C ALA A 396 10.39 -5.27 24.16
N VAL A 397 10.26 -5.81 25.38
CA VAL A 397 10.69 -5.16 26.63
C VAL A 397 11.90 -5.87 27.23
N ASP A 398 12.74 -5.12 27.94
CA ASP A 398 13.88 -5.68 28.67
C ASP A 398 13.44 -6.67 29.75
N ALA A 399 14.27 -7.67 30.04
CA ALA A 399 13.93 -8.73 30.99
C ALA A 399 13.59 -8.22 32.41
N HIS A 400 14.20 -7.11 32.85
CA HIS A 400 13.89 -6.50 34.14
C HIS A 400 12.48 -5.90 34.16
N VAL A 401 12.15 -5.08 33.15
CA VAL A 401 10.81 -4.51 32.96
C VAL A 401 9.79 -5.63 32.78
N GLY A 402 10.10 -6.64 31.96
CA GLY A 402 9.22 -7.78 31.72
C GLY A 402 8.86 -8.53 33.00
N ARG A 403 9.79 -8.63 33.96
CA ARG A 403 9.51 -9.21 35.28
C ARG A 403 8.52 -8.35 36.08
N ILE A 404 8.71 -7.03 36.11
CA ILE A 404 7.81 -6.10 36.80
C ILE A 404 6.40 -6.20 36.19
N LEU A 405 6.29 -6.16 34.86
CA LEU A 405 5.02 -6.32 34.16
C LEU A 405 4.35 -7.66 34.47
N PHE A 406 5.13 -8.74 34.53
CA PHE A 406 4.55 -10.04 34.86
C PHE A 406 4.05 -10.09 36.32
N GLU A 407 4.87 -9.65 37.28
CA GLU A 407 4.58 -9.75 38.72
C GLU A 407 3.50 -8.75 39.17
N GLU A 408 3.57 -7.49 38.74
CA GLU A 408 2.64 -6.44 39.17
C GLU A 408 1.36 -6.40 38.32
N CYS A 409 1.47 -6.64 37.00
CA CYS A 409 0.32 -6.53 36.08
C CYS A 409 -0.38 -7.87 35.86
N ILE A 410 0.33 -8.84 35.29
CA ILE A 410 -0.28 -10.10 34.84
C ILE A 410 -0.67 -10.99 36.04
N ASP A 411 0.23 -11.18 37.00
CA ASP A 411 0.01 -11.99 38.22
C ASP A 411 -0.41 -11.15 39.45
N GLY A 412 -0.41 -9.82 39.31
CA GLY A 412 -0.86 -8.88 40.33
C GLY A 412 -2.27 -8.35 40.05
N ARG A 413 -2.37 -7.18 39.39
CA ARG A 413 -3.65 -6.48 39.17
C ARG A 413 -4.69 -7.32 38.42
N LEU A 414 -4.26 -8.18 37.51
CA LEU A 414 -5.14 -9.03 36.71
C LEU A 414 -5.44 -10.40 37.34
N LYS A 415 -4.94 -10.70 38.56
CA LYS A 415 -4.96 -12.04 39.18
C LYS A 415 -6.33 -12.69 39.30
N GLU A 416 -7.39 -11.91 39.51
CA GLU A 416 -8.76 -12.43 39.63
C GLU A 416 -9.49 -12.57 38.29
N LYS A 417 -8.92 -12.03 37.20
CA LYS A 417 -9.51 -12.06 35.84
C LYS A 417 -9.08 -13.31 35.08
N THR A 418 -9.77 -13.68 34.02
CA THR A 418 -9.30 -14.78 33.14
C THR A 418 -8.19 -14.26 32.23
N ARG A 419 -7.04 -14.95 32.19
CA ARG A 419 -5.87 -14.50 31.43
C ARG A 419 -5.40 -15.61 30.48
N LEU A 420 -5.33 -15.30 29.19
CA LEU A 420 -4.69 -16.11 28.16
C LEU A 420 -3.43 -15.41 27.68
N LEU A 421 -2.27 -15.91 28.11
CA LEU A 421 -0.96 -15.37 27.74
C LEU A 421 -0.33 -16.24 26.66
N ILE A 422 -0.25 -15.73 25.43
CA ILE A 422 0.48 -16.35 24.34
C ILE A 422 1.90 -15.79 24.38
N THR A 423 2.92 -16.65 24.54
CA THR A 423 4.31 -16.19 24.52
C THR A 423 5.27 -17.33 24.17
N ASN A 424 6.45 -16.97 23.65
CA ASN A 424 7.57 -17.91 23.49
C ASN A 424 8.51 -17.91 24.70
N GLN A 425 8.32 -17.01 25.67
CA GLN A 425 9.18 -16.88 26.85
C GLN A 425 8.83 -17.93 27.91
N LEU A 426 9.68 -18.95 28.07
CA LEU A 426 9.47 -20.04 29.02
C LEU A 426 9.70 -19.66 30.49
N GLN A 427 10.28 -18.50 30.78
CA GLN A 427 10.69 -18.10 32.14
C GLN A 427 9.53 -17.99 33.14
N TYR A 428 8.30 -17.80 32.67
CA TYR A 428 7.11 -17.64 33.50
C TYR A 428 6.21 -18.89 33.53
N ILE A 429 6.64 -19.99 32.90
CA ILE A 429 5.81 -21.19 32.71
C ILE A 429 5.35 -21.82 34.02
N ASP A 430 6.19 -21.77 35.07
CA ASP A 430 5.89 -22.37 36.36
C ASP A 430 4.88 -21.56 37.20
N ARG A 431 4.55 -20.34 36.77
CA ARG A 431 3.51 -19.48 37.38
C ARG A 431 2.12 -19.69 36.77
N ALA A 432 2.03 -20.41 35.65
CA ALA A 432 0.76 -20.65 34.97
C ALA A 432 -0.04 -21.77 35.65
N ASP A 433 -1.35 -21.56 35.80
CA ASP A 433 -2.27 -22.59 36.30
C ASP A 433 -2.48 -23.71 35.27
N ASN A 434 -2.43 -23.35 33.98
CA ASN A 434 -2.59 -24.28 32.87
C ASN A 434 -1.70 -23.86 31.69
N ILE A 435 -1.17 -24.84 30.96
CA ILE A 435 -0.31 -24.63 29.80
C ILE A 435 -0.90 -25.40 28.63
N ILE A 436 -0.95 -24.77 27.47
CA ILE A 436 -1.37 -25.37 26.20
C ILE A 436 -0.16 -25.38 25.26
N LEU A 437 0.28 -26.57 24.87
CA LEU A 437 1.35 -26.76 23.88
C LEU A 437 0.74 -26.93 22.49
N LEU A 438 0.97 -25.94 21.63
CA LEU A 438 0.50 -25.91 20.26
C LEU A 438 1.61 -26.33 19.28
N ASP A 439 1.34 -27.33 18.45
CA ASP A 439 2.23 -27.81 17.39
C ASP A 439 1.44 -27.92 16.07
N LYS A 440 1.93 -27.26 15.01
CA LYS A 440 1.35 -27.28 13.66
C LYS A 440 -0.18 -27.08 13.62
N GLY A 441 -0.68 -26.11 14.39
CA GLY A 441 -2.10 -25.77 14.44
C GLY A 441 -2.98 -26.78 15.18
N ARG A 442 -2.40 -27.66 15.99
CA ARG A 442 -3.09 -28.66 16.82
C ARG A 442 -2.57 -28.62 18.26
N ILE A 443 -3.46 -28.84 19.22
CA ILE A 443 -3.06 -28.95 20.62
C ILE A 443 -2.40 -30.32 20.82
N ASN A 444 -1.11 -30.32 21.13
CA ASN A 444 -0.34 -31.54 21.39
C ASN A 444 -0.53 -32.01 22.84
N ALA A 445 -0.46 -31.07 23.79
CA ALA A 445 -0.65 -31.37 25.21
C ALA A 445 -1.22 -30.16 25.96
N GLN A 446 -1.91 -30.44 27.07
CA GLN A 446 -2.43 -29.43 27.98
C GLN A 446 -2.38 -29.92 29.43
N GLY A 447 -2.08 -29.03 30.37
CA GLY A 447 -2.03 -29.36 31.80
C GLY A 447 -1.13 -28.42 32.61
N THR A 448 -0.86 -28.78 33.87
CA THR A 448 0.09 -28.03 34.71
C THR A 448 1.54 -28.29 34.31
N SER A 449 2.46 -27.40 34.69
CA SER A 449 3.90 -27.54 34.40
C SER A 449 4.45 -28.90 34.86
N SER A 450 4.08 -29.34 36.06
CA SER A 450 4.50 -30.63 36.62
C SER A 450 3.96 -31.83 35.83
N GLN A 451 2.66 -31.81 35.47
CA GLN A 451 2.03 -32.89 34.71
C GLN A 451 2.67 -33.07 33.32
N LEU A 452 2.96 -31.97 32.64
CA LEU A 452 3.58 -32.01 31.31
C LEU A 452 5.05 -32.47 31.38
N LYS A 453 5.79 -32.07 32.42
CA LYS A 453 7.15 -32.55 32.67
C LYS A 453 7.17 -34.06 32.98
N GLU A 454 6.21 -34.56 33.75
CA GLU A 454 6.03 -36.00 34.05
C GLU A 454 5.68 -36.83 32.80
N GLN A 455 4.94 -36.25 31.85
CA GLN A 455 4.67 -36.86 30.54
C GLN A 455 5.90 -36.89 29.61
N GLY A 456 7.07 -36.41 30.06
CA GLY A 456 8.31 -36.40 29.29
C GLY A 456 8.37 -35.29 28.24
N ILE A 457 7.48 -34.30 28.30
CA ILE A 457 7.43 -33.18 27.36
C ILE A 457 8.48 -32.15 27.78
N ASP A 458 9.58 -32.11 27.05
CA ASP A 458 10.63 -31.13 27.25
C ASP A 458 10.36 -29.87 26.41
N PHE A 459 9.82 -28.84 27.07
CA PHE A 459 9.47 -27.56 26.46
C PHE A 459 10.64 -26.92 25.69
N GLN A 460 11.88 -27.06 26.19
CA GLN A 460 13.05 -26.50 25.54
C GLN A 460 13.38 -27.26 24.24
N LYS A 461 13.27 -28.58 24.24
CA LYS A 461 13.46 -29.38 23.02
C LYS A 461 12.41 -29.07 21.97
N PHE A 462 11.16 -28.80 22.32
CA PHE A 462 10.14 -28.46 21.32
C PHE A 462 10.42 -27.12 20.62
N ILE A 463 10.91 -26.10 21.35
CA ILE A 463 11.29 -24.81 20.75
C ILE A 463 12.59 -24.92 19.93
N ILE A 464 13.56 -25.72 20.40
CA ILE A 464 14.91 -25.82 19.79
C ILE A 464 14.95 -26.81 18.60
N LYS A 465 14.17 -27.90 18.64
CA LYS A 465 14.21 -28.97 17.62
C LYS A 465 13.62 -28.53 16.28
N GLU A 466 12.72 -27.54 16.25
CA GLU A 466 12.21 -26.96 15.00
C GLU A 466 12.99 -25.71 14.54
N SER A 467 13.48 -24.86 15.44
CA SER A 467 14.38 -23.76 15.05
C SER A 467 15.69 -24.24 14.41
N LYS A 468 16.19 -25.43 14.80
CA LYS A 468 17.31 -26.08 14.09
C LYS A 468 16.91 -26.66 12.73
N LYS A 469 15.67 -27.10 12.53
CA LYS A 469 15.19 -27.56 11.21
C LYS A 469 15.04 -26.40 10.23
N GLU A 470 14.48 -25.28 10.66
CA GLU A 470 14.39 -24.06 9.83
C GLU A 470 15.78 -23.48 9.49
N ASN A 471 16.73 -23.52 10.42
CA ASN A 471 18.10 -23.12 10.12
C ASN A 471 18.83 -24.08 9.18
N ILE A 472 18.47 -25.38 9.15
CA ILE A 472 19.04 -26.35 8.20
C ILE A 472 18.41 -26.21 6.81
N ASP A 473 17.15 -25.80 6.71
CA ASP A 473 16.49 -25.54 5.42
C ASP A 473 16.89 -24.19 4.82
N ASN A 474 17.06 -23.13 5.63
CA ASN A 474 17.58 -21.84 5.17
C ASN A 474 19.10 -21.89 4.84
N SER A 475 19.89 -22.68 5.59
CA SER A 475 21.31 -22.85 5.26
C SER A 475 21.55 -23.72 4.03
N LYS A 476 20.57 -24.50 3.56
CA LYS A 476 20.70 -25.24 2.29
C LYS A 476 20.44 -24.37 1.06
N GLU A 477 19.71 -23.26 1.18
CA GLU A 477 19.57 -22.29 0.09
C GLU A 477 20.73 -21.27 0.03
N ASP A 478 21.36 -20.96 1.18
CA ASP A 478 22.46 -19.98 1.24
C ASP A 478 23.88 -20.57 1.04
N ILE A 479 24.05 -21.90 1.15
CA ILE A 479 25.37 -22.56 1.00
C ILE A 479 25.77 -22.79 -0.48
N GLU A 480 24.85 -22.64 -1.44
CA GLU A 480 25.19 -22.76 -2.87
C GLU A 480 25.66 -21.46 -3.55
N LYS A 481 25.72 -20.31 -2.84
CA LYS A 481 26.17 -19.03 -3.42
C LYS A 481 27.45 -18.42 -2.83
N HIS A 482 28.05 -19.03 -1.81
CA HIS A 482 29.30 -18.53 -1.21
C HIS A 482 30.42 -19.59 -1.15
N LYS A 483 30.69 -20.24 -2.28
CA LYS A 483 31.99 -20.90 -2.52
C LYS A 483 32.55 -20.48 -3.87
N ASN A 484 33.05 -19.24 -3.94
CA ASN A 484 34.25 -18.89 -4.70
C ASN A 484 34.66 -17.44 -4.38
N LYS A 485 35.96 -17.24 -4.17
CA LYS A 485 36.66 -16.02 -3.74
C LYS A 485 36.63 -15.76 -2.22
N HIS A 486 37.62 -16.29 -1.50
CA HIS A 486 38.86 -15.55 -1.26
C HIS A 486 39.83 -16.41 -0.41
N ASN A 487 40.97 -16.77 -0.98
CA ASN A 487 42.14 -17.18 -0.22
C ASN A 487 43.38 -16.74 -0.99
N GLN A 488 43.98 -15.62 -0.58
CA GLN A 488 45.42 -15.32 -0.64
C GLN A 488 45.67 -13.87 -0.21
N ASN A 489 46.03 -13.68 1.06
CA ASN A 489 47.28 -13.03 1.49
C ASN A 489 47.19 -12.60 2.95
N LYS A 490 47.76 -13.43 3.82
CA LYS A 490 48.13 -13.09 5.20
C LYS A 490 49.64 -13.31 5.36
N LYS A 491 50.36 -12.23 5.66
CA LYS A 491 51.62 -12.04 6.41
C LYS A 491 52.29 -10.80 5.80
N THR A 492 52.56 -9.71 6.54
CA THR A 492 53.48 -9.66 7.67
C THR A 492 53.37 -8.29 8.40
N LYS A 493 53.72 -8.29 9.72
CA LYS A 493 54.10 -7.16 10.62
C LYS A 493 52.96 -6.22 11.05
N ARG A 494 52.46 -6.18 12.29
CA ARG A 494 53.03 -6.26 13.66
C ARG A 494 54.08 -5.18 13.96
N GLN A 495 53.63 -4.03 14.50
CA GLN A 495 54.05 -3.38 15.76
C GLN A 495 53.83 -1.85 15.74
N SER A 496 53.57 -1.30 16.94
CA SER A 496 53.30 0.11 17.32
C SER A 496 51.85 0.57 17.16
N LYS A 497 51.15 1.15 18.15
CA LYS A 497 51.50 1.61 19.50
C LYS A 497 50.20 1.70 20.31
N GLU A 498 50.16 1.06 21.47
CA GLU A 498 49.35 1.48 22.60
C GLU A 498 49.98 2.72 23.26
N ASN A 499 49.17 3.40 24.09
CA ASN A 499 49.45 4.54 24.97
C ASN A 499 49.07 5.92 24.42
N LYS A 500 47.89 6.41 24.83
CA LYS A 500 47.71 7.73 25.48
C LYS A 500 46.23 7.94 25.87
N ILE A 501 45.91 7.55 27.09
CA ILE A 501 44.87 8.18 27.92
C ILE A 501 45.56 8.46 29.24
N GLU A 502 45.63 9.73 29.61
CA GLU A 502 45.57 10.29 30.97
C GLU A 502 46.27 11.66 31.01
N ASN A 503 45.64 12.55 31.78
CA ASN A 503 46.07 13.88 32.20
C ASN A 503 45.71 15.04 31.27
N GLU A 504 44.59 15.69 31.56
CA GLU A 504 44.57 17.12 31.95
C GLU A 504 43.15 17.55 32.36
N GLU A 505 42.74 17.15 33.57
CA GLU A 505 41.85 17.97 34.41
C GLU A 505 42.75 18.75 35.38
N ASN A 506 42.80 20.08 35.24
CA ASN A 506 42.69 21.06 36.33
C ASN A 506 43.27 22.43 35.92
N GLN A 507 42.61 23.48 36.43
CA GLN A 507 42.83 24.93 36.22
C GLN A 507 42.09 25.44 34.96
N ILE A 508 41.11 26.35 35.04
CA ILE A 508 41.05 27.57 35.84
C ILE A 508 39.57 27.87 36.16
N GLY A 509 39.24 27.91 37.46
CA GLY A 509 38.07 28.60 37.97
C GLY A 509 38.41 30.06 38.30
N LYS A 510 37.61 31.01 37.80
CA LYS A 510 37.28 32.32 38.43
C LYS A 510 36.43 33.17 37.47
N SER A 511 35.14 32.86 37.36
CA SER A 511 34.14 33.80 36.85
C SER A 511 32.69 33.35 37.13
N ASP A 512 32.43 32.85 38.34
CA ASP A 512 31.08 32.54 38.79
C ASP A 512 30.61 33.58 39.82
N LYS A 513 29.78 34.53 39.37
CA LYS A 513 28.74 35.17 40.21
C LYS A 513 27.71 36.06 39.48
N GLN A 514 27.65 36.08 38.14
CA GLN A 514 26.61 36.86 37.42
C GLN A 514 25.88 36.11 36.28
N ILE A 515 26.13 34.82 36.07
CA ILE A 515 25.55 34.07 34.94
C ILE A 515 24.27 33.26 35.33
N ASN A 516 24.08 32.92 36.61
CA ASN A 516 23.02 32.00 37.06
C ASN A 516 21.56 32.51 37.06
N GLN A 517 21.25 33.70 36.53
CA GLN A 517 19.86 34.21 36.46
C GLN A 517 19.29 34.40 35.05
N LYS A 518 20.13 34.42 34.00
CA LYS A 518 19.64 34.50 32.60
C LYS A 518 19.42 33.11 32.00
N ASP A 519 20.30 32.16 32.27
CA ASP A 519 20.19 30.80 31.74
C ASP A 519 18.93 30.04 32.22
N ASN A 520 18.42 30.34 33.42
CA ASN A 520 17.20 29.73 33.93
C ASN A 520 15.92 30.21 33.22
N LYS A 521 15.88 31.46 32.75
CA LYS A 521 14.73 31.98 32.00
C LYS A 521 14.73 31.47 30.56
N ASP A 522 15.89 31.43 29.93
CA ASP A 522 16.03 30.91 28.56
C ASP A 522 15.83 29.39 28.53
N GLN A 523 16.28 28.63 29.53
CA GLN A 523 15.95 27.20 29.66
C GLN A 523 14.46 26.94 29.97
N GLN A 524 13.78 27.82 30.71
CA GLN A 524 12.34 27.70 30.95
C GLN A 524 11.51 28.02 29.71
N LEU A 525 11.90 29.02 28.92
CA LEU A 525 11.27 29.38 27.65
C LEU A 525 11.50 28.32 26.56
N LEU A 526 12.71 27.74 26.49
CA LEU A 526 13.01 26.63 25.59
C LEU A 526 12.19 25.38 25.94
N LYS A 527 12.13 25.02 27.24
CA LYS A 527 11.29 23.90 27.70
C LYS A 527 9.80 24.14 27.49
N SER A 528 9.29 25.36 27.67
CA SER A 528 7.87 25.64 27.41
C SER A 528 7.53 25.52 25.92
N ASN A 529 8.44 25.97 25.04
CA ASN A 529 8.27 25.85 23.59
C ASN A 529 8.42 24.39 23.12
N GLU A 530 9.33 23.61 23.73
CA GLU A 530 9.48 22.16 23.50
C GLU A 530 8.23 21.39 23.96
N VAL A 531 7.62 21.77 25.08
CA VAL A 531 6.38 21.15 25.57
C VAL A 531 5.19 21.48 24.67
N GLU A 532 5.11 22.70 24.12
CA GLU A 532 4.07 23.08 23.16
C GLU A 532 4.25 22.37 21.81
N THR A 533 5.48 22.27 21.30
CA THR A 533 5.80 21.51 20.08
C THR A 533 5.59 20.00 20.26
N ALA A 534 5.90 19.44 21.42
CA ALA A 534 5.62 18.03 21.73
C ALA A 534 4.12 17.71 21.90
N LYS A 535 3.30 18.72 22.22
CA LYS A 535 1.83 18.61 22.18
C LYS A 535 1.27 18.71 20.75
N GLN A 536 2.04 19.23 19.80
CA GLN A 536 1.64 19.46 18.40
C GLN A 536 2.71 18.95 17.43
N ILE A 537 3.13 17.68 17.58
CA ILE A 537 4.12 17.07 16.67
C ILE A 537 3.60 17.08 15.21
N MET A 538 2.28 16.97 15.03
CA MET A 538 1.66 17.19 13.74
C MET A 538 1.23 18.66 13.61
N THR A 539 2.00 19.42 12.83
CA THR A 539 1.51 20.68 12.27
C THR A 539 0.31 20.36 11.38
N ASN A 540 -0.90 20.78 11.78
CA ASN A 540 -2.06 20.71 10.89
C ASN A 540 -1.70 21.43 9.59
N GLU A 541 -2.11 20.88 8.45
CA GLU A 541 -1.84 21.46 7.13
C GLU A 541 -2.26 22.94 7.13
N GLU A 542 -1.27 23.84 7.20
CA GLU A 542 -1.51 25.27 7.16
C GLU A 542 -1.94 25.63 5.74
N GLN A 543 -3.24 25.79 5.55
CA GLN A 543 -3.76 26.29 4.29
C GLN A 543 -3.43 27.77 4.18
N GLU A 544 -2.59 28.12 3.21
CA GLU A 544 -2.34 29.53 2.90
C GLU A 544 -3.68 30.20 2.54
N THR A 545 -4.14 31.12 3.38
CA THR A 545 -5.38 31.88 3.16
C THR A 545 -5.21 33.02 2.14
N LYS A 546 -4.01 33.16 1.57
CA LYS A 546 -3.66 34.18 0.57
C LYS A 546 -4.00 33.70 -0.84
N GLY A 547 -4.19 34.66 -1.75
CA GLY A 547 -4.38 34.35 -3.17
C GLY A 547 -3.17 33.63 -3.76
N VAL A 548 -3.41 32.76 -4.76
CA VAL A 548 -2.36 31.96 -5.41
C VAL A 548 -1.36 32.90 -6.12
N PRO A 549 -0.05 32.79 -5.85
CA PRO A 549 0.94 33.65 -6.47
C PRO A 549 1.04 33.39 -7.98
N TRP A 550 1.29 34.45 -8.76
CA TRP A 550 1.47 34.36 -10.22
C TRP A 550 2.57 33.37 -10.64
N SER A 551 3.60 33.19 -9.81
CA SER A 551 4.67 32.21 -10.03
C SER A 551 4.16 30.78 -10.19
N SER A 552 3.11 30.38 -9.43
CA SER A 552 2.51 29.05 -9.53
C SER A 552 1.85 28.81 -10.89
N TYR A 553 1.19 29.83 -11.45
CA TYR A 553 0.61 29.76 -12.79
C TYR A 553 1.70 29.62 -13.87
N PHE A 554 2.78 30.41 -13.79
CA PHE A 554 3.89 30.30 -14.73
C PHE A 554 4.58 28.93 -14.65
N ASN A 555 4.80 28.40 -13.44
CA ASN A 555 5.35 27.06 -13.25
C ASN A 555 4.45 25.97 -13.83
N TYR A 556 3.13 26.10 -13.68
CA TYR A 556 2.17 25.19 -14.28
C TYR A 556 2.21 25.25 -15.80
N ILE A 557 2.16 26.44 -16.40
CA ILE A 557 2.24 26.63 -17.86
C ILE A 557 3.53 26.03 -18.42
N LEU A 558 4.67 26.25 -17.75
CA LEU A 558 5.96 25.70 -18.15
C LEU A 558 6.01 24.16 -18.03
N SER A 559 5.18 23.57 -17.16
CA SER A 559 5.03 22.11 -17.06
C SER A 559 4.24 21.53 -18.25
N LEU A 560 3.28 22.27 -18.80
CA LEU A 560 2.49 21.84 -19.95
C LEU A 560 3.34 21.79 -21.22
N VAL A 561 4.10 22.85 -21.49
CA VAL A 561 4.83 23.02 -22.74
C VAL A 561 6.22 23.59 -22.45
N PRO A 562 7.29 23.04 -23.03
CA PRO A 562 8.62 23.62 -22.89
C PRO A 562 8.67 25.02 -23.49
N LEU A 563 9.60 25.87 -23.02
CA LEU A 563 9.70 27.28 -23.42
C LEU A 563 9.74 27.47 -24.95
N SER A 564 10.41 26.56 -25.67
CA SER A 564 10.53 26.58 -27.13
C SER A 564 9.21 26.36 -27.88
N LEU A 565 8.27 25.63 -27.29
CA LEU A 565 6.98 25.29 -27.91
C LEU A 565 5.81 26.12 -27.35
N LEU A 566 6.07 27.02 -26.41
CA LEU A 566 5.03 27.82 -25.76
C LEU A 566 4.36 28.80 -26.74
N ILE A 567 5.17 29.50 -27.56
CA ILE A 567 4.67 30.40 -28.59
C ILE A 567 3.79 29.67 -29.61
N PRO A 568 4.23 28.57 -30.26
CA PRO A 568 3.36 27.86 -31.21
C PRO A 568 2.11 27.27 -30.55
N PHE A 569 2.17 26.83 -29.29
CA PHE A 569 0.99 26.37 -28.56
C PHE A 569 -0.06 27.49 -28.37
N ILE A 570 0.38 28.68 -27.95
CA ILE A 570 -0.51 29.85 -27.82
C ILE A 570 -1.06 30.26 -29.18
N LEU A 571 -0.23 30.26 -30.23
CA LEU A 571 -0.67 30.57 -31.60
C LEU A 571 -1.75 29.61 -32.11
N ILE A 572 -1.65 28.31 -31.83
CA ILE A 572 -2.69 27.33 -32.19
C ILE A 572 -4.01 27.64 -31.47
N ILE A 573 -3.96 28.00 -30.19
CA ILE A 573 -5.15 28.38 -29.43
C ILE A 573 -5.78 29.65 -30.03
N ILE A 574 -5.00 30.70 -30.23
CA ILE A 574 -5.46 31.96 -30.80
C ILE A 574 -6.00 31.75 -32.21
N ALA A 575 -5.34 30.95 -33.05
CA ALA A 575 -5.82 30.64 -34.40
C ALA A 575 -7.14 29.88 -34.39
N SER A 576 -7.31 28.91 -33.48
CA SER A 576 -8.53 28.11 -33.36
C SER A 576 -9.74 28.94 -32.89
N GLU A 577 -9.53 29.92 -31.99
CA GLU A 577 -10.62 30.81 -31.58
C GLU A 577 -10.82 31.95 -32.60
N GLY A 578 -9.73 32.42 -33.21
CA GLY A 578 -9.73 33.45 -34.24
C GLY A 578 -10.53 33.03 -35.47
N ILE A 579 -10.36 31.80 -35.97
CA ILE A 579 -11.16 31.29 -37.10
C ILE A 579 -12.64 31.15 -36.74
N ASN A 580 -12.95 30.83 -35.48
CA ASN A 580 -14.33 30.73 -34.99
C ASN A 580 -14.99 32.11 -34.97
N ILE A 581 -14.33 33.11 -34.37
CA ILE A 581 -14.79 34.51 -34.38
C ILE A 581 -14.91 35.04 -35.81
N PHE A 582 -13.92 34.76 -36.64
CA PHE A 582 -13.91 35.20 -38.04
C PHE A 582 -15.04 34.57 -38.85
N SER A 583 -15.38 33.29 -38.61
CA SER A 583 -16.52 32.62 -39.25
C SER A 583 -17.85 33.29 -38.88
N GLN A 584 -18.00 33.69 -37.61
CA GLN A 584 -19.20 34.42 -37.14
C GLN A 584 -19.30 35.81 -37.77
N TRP A 585 -18.18 36.52 -37.88
CA TRP A 585 -18.15 37.81 -38.59
C TRP A 585 -18.46 37.63 -40.09
N TRP A 586 -17.90 36.61 -40.73
CA TRP A 586 -18.12 36.33 -42.15
C TRP A 586 -19.59 36.04 -42.47
N LEU A 587 -20.31 35.36 -41.57
CA LEU A 587 -21.75 35.12 -41.69
C LEU A 587 -22.55 36.43 -41.88
N GLY A 588 -22.14 37.52 -41.23
CA GLY A 588 -22.74 38.85 -41.42
C GLY A 588 -22.44 39.46 -42.80
N CYS A 589 -21.23 39.23 -43.34
CA CYS A 589 -20.81 39.73 -44.65
C CYS A 589 -21.54 39.05 -45.83
N ILE A 590 -22.10 37.84 -45.62
CA ILE A 590 -22.86 37.13 -46.67
C ILE A 590 -24.13 37.91 -47.04
N GLY A 591 -24.79 38.52 -46.07
CA GLY A 591 -26.04 39.26 -46.24
C GLY A 591 -25.91 40.70 -46.72
N SER A 592 -24.71 41.27 -46.67
CA SER A 592 -24.45 42.67 -47.06
C SER A 592 -24.06 42.78 -48.53
N PRO A 593 -24.89 43.39 -49.41
CA PRO A 593 -24.56 43.58 -50.82
C PRO A 593 -23.42 44.59 -51.06
N ASP A 594 -23.21 45.54 -50.14
CA ASP A 594 -22.19 46.58 -50.27
C ASP A 594 -20.79 46.16 -49.80
N GLN A 595 -20.70 45.09 -49.01
CA GLN A 595 -19.42 44.54 -48.53
C GLN A 595 -18.89 43.50 -49.52
N ILE A 596 -17.71 43.78 -50.10
CA ILE A 596 -16.96 42.93 -51.04
C ILE A 596 -17.80 42.56 -52.27
N LYS A 597 -17.90 43.51 -53.22
CA LYS A 597 -18.62 43.36 -54.50
C LYS A 597 -17.97 42.36 -55.49
N SER A 598 -16.73 41.91 -55.22
CA SER A 598 -15.96 41.05 -56.12
C SER A 598 -16.30 39.56 -56.04
N ILE A 599 -17.05 39.11 -55.03
CA ILE A 599 -17.33 37.69 -54.78
C ILE A 599 -18.82 37.39 -55.00
N SER A 600 -19.12 36.41 -55.85
CA SER A 600 -20.49 35.92 -56.09
C SER A 600 -21.12 35.33 -54.84
N PHE A 601 -22.44 35.47 -54.71
CA PHE A 601 -23.21 35.02 -53.55
C PHE A 601 -22.95 33.55 -53.19
N GLY A 602 -22.96 32.63 -54.16
CA GLY A 602 -22.67 31.21 -53.92
C GLY A 602 -21.24 30.95 -53.42
N TRP A 603 -20.26 31.73 -53.90
CA TRP A 603 -18.88 31.65 -53.42
C TRP A 603 -18.73 32.16 -51.97
N LYS A 604 -19.53 33.13 -51.54
CA LYS A 604 -19.55 33.59 -50.13
C LYS A 604 -19.99 32.47 -49.17
N ILE A 605 -20.97 31.65 -49.59
CA ILE A 605 -21.43 30.45 -48.84
C ILE A 605 -20.34 29.37 -48.83
N GLY A 606 -19.70 29.13 -49.98
CA GLY A 606 -18.59 28.18 -50.10
C GLY A 606 -17.40 28.53 -49.19
N MET A 607 -17.05 29.82 -49.09
CA MET A 607 -15.99 30.29 -48.18
C MET A 607 -16.37 30.07 -46.71
N TYR A 608 -17.63 30.29 -46.34
CA TYR A 608 -18.11 30.00 -44.98
C TYR A 608 -18.00 28.51 -44.63
N ALA A 609 -18.34 27.62 -45.57
CA ALA A 609 -18.14 26.18 -45.42
C ALA A 609 -16.66 25.81 -45.25
N LEU A 610 -15.77 26.45 -46.01
CA LEU A 610 -14.33 26.25 -45.92
C LEU A 610 -13.76 26.69 -44.57
N PHE A 611 -14.24 27.81 -44.01
CA PHE A 611 -13.85 28.23 -42.66
C PHE A 611 -14.36 27.27 -41.58
N GLY A 612 -15.57 26.71 -41.73
CA GLY A 612 -16.08 25.67 -40.83
C GLY A 612 -15.22 24.41 -40.83
N PHE A 613 -14.78 23.95 -42.02
CA PHE A 613 -13.87 22.82 -42.13
C PHE A 613 -12.48 23.13 -41.57
N GLY A 614 -11.95 24.32 -41.85
CA GLY A 614 -10.70 24.81 -41.27
C GLY A 614 -10.74 24.88 -39.74
N ALA A 615 -11.87 25.33 -39.17
CA ALA A 615 -12.09 25.37 -37.73
C ALA A 615 -12.08 23.97 -37.11
N LEU A 616 -12.73 22.99 -37.76
CA LEU A 616 -12.70 21.59 -37.31
C LEU A 616 -11.28 21.03 -37.25
N ILE A 617 -10.48 21.26 -38.30
CA ILE A 617 -9.07 20.82 -38.33
C ILE A 617 -8.28 21.48 -37.20
N LEU A 618 -8.40 22.80 -37.03
CA LEU A 618 -7.69 23.53 -35.98
C LEU A 618 -8.11 23.08 -34.57
N PHE A 619 -9.39 22.80 -34.33
CA PHE A 619 -9.84 22.27 -33.05
C PHE A 619 -9.33 20.84 -32.80
N LEU A 620 -9.24 19.98 -33.82
CA LEU A 620 -8.64 18.65 -33.69
C LEU A 620 -7.13 18.72 -33.40
N ILE A 621 -6.40 19.62 -34.07
CA ILE A 621 -4.98 19.88 -33.77
C ILE A 621 -4.82 20.38 -32.33
N ARG A 622 -5.70 21.31 -31.89
CA ARG A 622 -5.73 21.80 -30.51
C ARG A 622 -6.04 20.68 -29.51
N ALA A 623 -6.98 19.78 -29.83
CA ALA A 623 -7.30 18.63 -28.98
C ALA A 623 -6.08 17.73 -28.77
N PHE A 624 -5.39 17.38 -29.86
CA PHE A 624 -4.20 16.53 -29.82
C PHE A 624 -3.03 17.19 -29.06
N THR A 625 -2.74 18.45 -29.36
CA THR A 625 -1.69 19.22 -28.66
C THR A 625 -2.00 19.38 -27.17
N SER A 626 -3.27 19.61 -26.79
CA SER A 626 -3.65 19.66 -25.37
C SER A 626 -3.49 18.31 -24.67
N ALA A 627 -3.82 17.19 -25.34
CA ALA A 627 -3.67 15.86 -24.77
C ALA A 627 -2.19 15.52 -24.50
N LEU A 628 -1.29 15.91 -25.41
CA LEU A 628 0.16 15.80 -25.19
C LEU A 628 0.66 16.70 -24.05
N ALA A 629 0.20 17.95 -24.01
CA ALA A 629 0.56 18.90 -22.95
C ALA A 629 0.12 18.41 -21.56
N VAL A 630 -1.10 17.89 -21.45
CA VAL A 630 -1.63 17.29 -20.21
C VAL A 630 -0.83 16.06 -19.80
N ARG A 631 -0.48 15.16 -20.73
CA ARG A 631 0.37 13.99 -20.44
C ARG A 631 1.74 14.43 -19.90
N ARG A 632 2.38 15.41 -20.53
CA ARG A 632 3.68 15.94 -20.11
C ARG A 632 3.62 16.59 -18.73
N SER A 633 2.66 17.47 -18.49
CA SER A 633 2.48 18.14 -17.19
C SER A 633 2.27 17.13 -16.06
N ASN A 634 1.37 16.15 -16.27
CA ASN A 634 1.11 15.08 -15.31
C ASN A 634 2.34 14.21 -14.99
N ARG A 635 3.22 14.01 -15.96
CA ARG A 635 4.49 13.29 -15.76
C ARG A 635 5.46 14.12 -14.93
N LEU A 636 5.70 15.37 -15.33
CA LEU A 636 6.68 16.24 -14.69
C LEU A 636 6.31 16.61 -13.25
N ILE A 637 5.04 16.97 -12.99
CA ILE A 637 4.59 17.35 -11.64
C ILE A 637 4.69 16.14 -10.71
N HIS A 638 4.22 14.98 -11.16
CA HIS A 638 4.28 13.75 -10.35
C HIS A 638 5.71 13.30 -10.09
N LEU A 639 6.57 13.31 -11.11
CA LEU A 639 7.98 12.94 -10.97
C LEU A 639 8.68 13.86 -9.98
N LYS A 640 8.52 15.18 -10.14
CA LYS A 640 9.08 16.14 -9.20
C LYS A 640 8.59 15.88 -7.77
N LEU A 641 7.29 15.69 -7.58
CA LEU A 641 6.72 15.40 -6.26
C LEU A 641 7.32 14.12 -5.67
N LEU A 642 7.32 13.02 -6.43
CA LEU A 642 7.84 11.73 -5.99
C LEU A 642 9.32 11.80 -5.61
N THR A 643 10.15 12.44 -6.44
CA THR A 643 11.57 12.62 -6.17
C THR A 643 11.77 13.47 -4.91
N HIS A 644 11.09 14.61 -4.77
CA HIS A 644 11.27 15.48 -3.61
C HIS A 644 10.84 14.78 -2.33
N VAL A 645 9.66 14.15 -2.32
CA VAL A 645 9.18 13.40 -1.15
C VAL A 645 10.20 12.33 -0.78
N ILE A 646 10.58 11.45 -1.71
CA ILE A 646 11.51 10.34 -1.40
C ILE A 646 12.87 10.84 -0.90
N HIS A 647 13.39 11.97 -1.40
CA HIS A 647 14.66 12.52 -0.95
C HIS A 647 14.57 13.31 0.37
N CYS A 648 13.38 13.63 0.88
CA CYS A 648 13.23 14.28 2.18
C CYS A 648 13.90 13.47 3.31
N PRO A 649 14.45 14.13 4.36
CA PRO A 649 15.03 13.43 5.51
C PRO A 649 13.95 12.63 6.27
N ILE A 650 14.35 11.62 7.03
CA ILE A 650 13.42 10.78 7.82
C ILE A 650 12.54 11.62 8.75
N PHE A 651 13.07 12.68 9.34
CA PHE A 651 12.32 13.61 10.18
C PHE A 651 11.10 14.25 9.50
N PHE A 652 11.06 14.35 8.17
CA PHE A 652 9.87 14.83 7.45
C PHE A 652 8.70 13.84 7.51
N TYR A 653 8.97 12.56 7.73
CA TYR A 653 7.99 11.47 7.75
C TYR A 653 7.54 11.09 9.15
N ASP A 654 8.27 11.54 10.17
CA ASP A 654 7.99 11.30 11.59
C ASP A 654 7.09 12.42 12.13
#